data_AF-A0A8S0VZY3-F1
#
_entry.id   AF-A0A8S0VZY3-F1
#
_cell.length_a   1.000
_cell.length_b   1.000
_cell.length_c   1.000
_cell.angle_alpha   90.00
_cell.angle_beta   90.00
_cell.angle_gamma   90.00
#
_symmetry.space_group_name_H-M   'P 1'
#
loop_
_entity.id
_entity.type
_entity.pdbx_description
1 polymer ?
#
loop_
_entity_poly.entity_id
_entity_poly.type
_entity_poly.pdbx_seq_one_letter_code
_entity_poly.pdbx_strand_id
1 'polypeptide(L)'
;MAKRRSSAQQAHIKSLAASRKANAASAALPVAASKTRQQVEKQRLEDLVSNHALRIQALEADLEDAEMRATQLAEDLHECDDINTELHSKLAAATEDIHSRDADIERLEQHLGDTRFELRKAQKRTSRLTNEHPEGNSLRQELLSRSREHERIAWELRTTVDKLETALTTEKLATAWLRKDVHRLDMQRHCAQATLHNTRTDLQSKKVWVLKKQGVYTPHARRLARELLKAGCASEHVANAMVACAHAFGMKVRDKMSARTVLRARDEGGYFGLMQLGQEIMQAEGFGESSNGTAHRKITYESHHVTILAPTYKLGVDDTDKSTWSHQVRFVDLEPALDHTAKTQFEGTKNLASRIASTYSNSPLSQRDGTKMETNDWIRKEEFQNMDHVSDGKKKLRFCQEWKEEVIHEDLGEKVLEEMDPSAIIQAMLAIQPADIAAARSGCGGHKDLNAFKYGVVRMNITWELKKRPPPVLLANKANDAVIQLGQEADSAAIQHAVDSSTRGGVKLASLAGSLFNHKSEEQGYQDVHRMFISDRKLEVHGLKTFRKFPDTSNTRYQSHSYAAAELITFLDLYIELVEDAHDAKKKAEFNHLEKNIAKGLEDPSMLAELAAMVLYGVSVSWPYLQSVRGGDGTVKNLLDPSLISLHRNSLASVTESLAILDCF
;
A
#
# COMPACT_ATOMS: atom_id res chain seq x y z
N MET A 1 2.79 72.60 -17.76
CA MET A 1 3.24 71.92 -18.99
C MET A 1 2.66 70.51 -19.04
N ALA A 2 1.56 70.30 -19.78
CA ALA A 2 1.02 68.96 -20.01
C ALA A 2 1.91 68.25 -21.03
N LYS A 3 2.69 67.25 -20.59
CA LYS A 3 3.49 66.42 -21.50
C LYS A 3 2.53 65.69 -22.45
N ARG A 4 2.51 66.11 -23.72
CA ARG A 4 1.85 65.37 -24.81
C ARG A 4 2.45 63.96 -24.84
N ARG A 5 1.62 62.95 -24.55
CA ARG A 5 1.99 61.54 -24.63
C ARG A 5 2.40 61.20 -26.07
N SER A 6 3.41 60.35 -26.24
CA SER A 6 3.92 59.98 -27.56
C SER A 6 2.87 59.18 -28.35
N SER A 7 2.99 59.20 -29.68
CA SER A 7 2.13 58.42 -30.58
C SER A 7 2.12 56.93 -30.24
N ALA A 8 3.26 56.38 -29.81
CA ALA A 8 3.38 55.00 -29.34
C ALA A 8 2.57 54.72 -28.06
N GLN A 9 2.56 55.66 -27.10
CA GLN A 9 1.75 55.52 -25.89
C GLN A 9 0.25 55.60 -26.20
N GLN A 10 -0.16 56.42 -27.17
CA GLN A 10 -1.54 56.48 -27.62
C GLN A 10 -1.96 55.21 -28.37
N ALA A 11 -1.06 54.62 -29.17
CA ALA A 11 -1.30 53.35 -29.85
C ALA A 11 -1.43 52.17 -28.86
N HIS A 12 -0.60 52.14 -27.81
CA HIS A 12 -0.67 51.11 -26.78
C HIS A 12 -1.97 51.21 -25.96
N ILE A 13 -2.42 52.42 -25.62
CA ILE A 13 -3.70 52.62 -24.93
C ILE A 13 -4.89 52.25 -25.83
N LYS A 14 -4.82 52.54 -27.15
CA LYS A 14 -5.84 52.09 -28.11
C LYS A 14 -5.87 50.56 -28.24
N SER A 15 -4.73 49.90 -28.22
CA SER A 15 -4.61 48.44 -28.21
C SER A 15 -5.24 47.82 -26.94
N LEU A 16 -4.94 48.39 -25.77
CA LEU A 16 -5.54 47.97 -24.50
C LEU A 16 -7.05 48.21 -24.44
N ALA A 17 -7.54 49.33 -25.02
CA ALA A 17 -8.96 49.61 -25.13
C ALA A 17 -9.66 48.65 -26.12
N ALA A 18 -8.99 48.26 -27.21
CA ALA A 18 -9.50 47.28 -28.16
C ALA A 18 -9.58 45.86 -27.54
N SER A 19 -8.57 45.43 -26.78
CA SER A 19 -8.62 44.16 -26.04
C SER A 19 -9.69 44.15 -24.96
N ARG A 20 -9.91 45.28 -24.25
CA ARG A 20 -11.02 45.39 -23.30
C ARG A 20 -12.39 45.34 -23.98
N LYS A 21 -12.53 45.88 -25.19
CA LYS A 21 -13.78 45.82 -25.97
C LYS A 21 -14.02 44.41 -26.55
N ALA A 22 -12.97 43.69 -26.91
CA ALA A 22 -13.06 42.28 -27.35
C ALA A 22 -13.46 41.34 -26.20
N ASN A 23 -12.92 41.54 -24.99
CA ASN A 23 -13.31 40.78 -23.80
C ASN A 23 -14.72 41.13 -23.29
N ALA A 24 -15.19 42.37 -23.49
CA ALA A 24 -16.57 42.73 -23.19
C ALA A 24 -17.57 42.15 -24.19
N ALA A 25 -17.14 41.88 -25.44
CA ALA A 25 -17.99 41.28 -26.47
C ALA A 25 -18.12 39.74 -26.32
N SER A 26 -17.15 39.04 -25.70
CA SER A 26 -17.30 37.60 -25.41
C SER A 26 -18.22 37.31 -24.21
N ALA A 27 -18.52 38.31 -23.39
CA ALA A 27 -19.47 38.22 -22.27
C ALA A 27 -20.95 38.29 -22.71
N ALA A 28 -21.22 38.48 -24.01
CA ALA A 28 -22.57 38.51 -24.57
C ALA A 28 -22.72 37.43 -25.65
N LEU A 29 -22.68 36.16 -25.24
CA LEU A 29 -23.22 35.03 -26.00
C LEU A 29 -24.47 34.50 -25.29
N PRO A 30 -25.51 34.09 -26.03
CA PRO A 30 -26.78 33.69 -25.47
C PRO A 30 -26.61 32.42 -24.62
N VAL A 31 -27.36 32.35 -23.52
CA VAL A 31 -27.48 31.18 -22.64
C VAL A 31 -27.79 29.95 -23.49
N ALA A 32 -26.75 29.18 -23.81
CA ALA A 32 -26.90 27.87 -24.40
C ALA A 32 -27.53 26.98 -23.33
N ALA A 33 -28.67 26.37 -23.66
CA ALA A 33 -29.41 25.47 -22.80
C ALA A 33 -28.46 24.47 -22.11
N SER A 34 -28.51 24.41 -20.77
CA SER A 34 -27.69 23.49 -19.98
C SER A 34 -28.00 22.06 -20.43
N LYS A 35 -27.01 21.38 -21.03
CA LYS A 35 -27.12 19.96 -21.36
C LYS A 35 -27.47 19.19 -20.10
N THR A 36 -28.49 18.34 -20.15
CA THR A 36 -28.91 17.52 -19.00
C THR A 36 -27.76 16.61 -18.56
N ARG A 37 -27.72 16.24 -17.27
CA ARG A 37 -26.67 15.35 -16.70
C ARG A 37 -26.45 14.08 -17.53
N GLN A 38 -27.53 13.51 -18.07
CA GLN A 38 -27.50 12.36 -18.97
C GLN A 38 -26.78 12.64 -20.31
N GLN A 39 -26.90 13.85 -20.87
CA GLN A 39 -26.19 14.23 -22.09
C GLN A 39 -24.69 14.44 -21.84
N VAL A 40 -24.29 14.98 -20.69
CA VAL A 40 -22.87 15.13 -20.32
C VAL A 40 -22.22 13.76 -20.09
N GLU A 41 -22.94 12.84 -19.44
CA GLU A 41 -22.48 11.48 -19.19
C GLU A 41 -22.40 10.66 -20.47
N LYS A 42 -23.39 10.80 -21.37
CA LYS A 42 -23.36 10.22 -22.71
C LYS A 42 -22.17 10.73 -23.53
N GLN A 43 -21.92 12.04 -23.52
CA GLN A 43 -20.77 12.64 -24.21
C GLN A 43 -19.44 12.11 -23.64
N ARG A 44 -19.32 11.99 -22.31
CA ARG A 44 -18.13 11.39 -21.67
C ARG A 44 -17.92 9.94 -22.08
N LEU A 45 -18.99 9.15 -22.17
CA LEU A 45 -18.93 7.77 -22.64
C LEU A 45 -18.50 7.70 -24.11
N GLU A 46 -19.03 8.56 -24.96
CA GLU A 46 -18.63 8.66 -26.37
C GLU A 46 -17.16 9.07 -26.52
N ASP A 47 -16.68 10.03 -25.72
CA ASP A 47 -15.27 10.45 -25.71
C ASP A 47 -14.35 9.33 -25.20
N LEU A 48 -14.81 8.54 -24.22
CA LEU A 48 -14.05 7.41 -23.68
C LEU A 48 -13.98 6.27 -24.69
N VAL A 49 -15.10 5.95 -25.35
CA VAL A 49 -15.18 4.95 -26.42
C VAL A 49 -14.30 5.36 -27.59
N SER A 50 -14.31 6.65 -27.97
CA SER A 50 -13.47 7.19 -29.04
C SER A 50 -11.98 7.08 -28.68
N ASN A 51 -11.58 7.45 -27.46
CA ASN A 51 -10.20 7.29 -26.98
C ASN A 51 -9.77 5.82 -26.93
N HIS A 52 -10.64 4.91 -26.49
CA HIS A 52 -10.35 3.48 -26.50
C HIS A 52 -10.25 2.94 -27.93
N ALA A 53 -11.08 3.39 -28.85
CA ALA A 53 -11.01 3.01 -30.26
C ALA A 53 -9.69 3.47 -30.91
N LEU A 54 -9.26 4.71 -30.64
CA LEU A 54 -7.95 5.21 -31.09
C LEU A 54 -6.80 4.40 -30.47
N ARG A 55 -6.93 4.00 -29.21
CA ARG A 55 -5.91 3.17 -28.55
C ARG A 55 -5.87 1.76 -29.11
N ILE A 56 -7.03 1.18 -29.44
CA ILE A 56 -7.13 -0.12 -30.11
C ILE A 56 -6.46 -0.04 -31.47
N GLN A 57 -6.77 0.97 -32.29
CA GLN A 57 -6.11 1.18 -33.58
C GLN A 57 -4.60 1.35 -33.46
N ALA A 58 -4.11 2.11 -32.46
CA ALA A 58 -2.68 2.24 -32.23
C ALA A 58 -2.03 0.91 -31.82
N LEU A 59 -2.70 0.11 -31.00
CA LEU A 59 -2.22 -1.22 -30.61
C LEU A 59 -2.30 -2.24 -31.75
N GLU A 60 -3.30 -2.14 -32.62
CA GLU A 60 -3.41 -2.94 -33.84
C GLU A 60 -2.28 -2.60 -34.80
N ALA A 61 -1.95 -1.31 -34.99
CA ALA A 61 -0.80 -0.89 -35.78
C ALA A 61 0.55 -1.36 -35.18
N ASP A 62 0.72 -1.26 -33.85
CA ASP A 62 1.91 -1.77 -33.16
C ASP A 62 2.01 -3.31 -33.30
N LEU A 63 0.87 -4.01 -33.27
CA LEU A 63 0.80 -5.46 -33.46
C LEU A 63 1.16 -5.84 -34.90
N GLU A 64 0.60 -5.15 -35.89
CA GLU A 64 0.94 -5.33 -37.31
C GLU A 64 2.44 -5.09 -37.56
N ASP A 65 3.03 -4.04 -36.98
CA ASP A 65 4.47 -3.77 -37.09
C ASP A 65 5.33 -4.84 -36.37
N ALA A 66 4.83 -5.40 -35.26
CA ALA A 66 5.49 -6.52 -34.58
C ALA A 66 5.37 -7.83 -35.39
N GLU A 67 4.22 -8.09 -36.01
CA GLU A 67 3.98 -9.24 -36.88
C GLU A 67 4.80 -9.16 -38.17
N MET A 68 4.88 -7.97 -38.80
CA MET A 68 5.78 -7.73 -39.94
C MET A 68 7.23 -7.98 -39.55
N ARG A 69 7.70 -7.46 -38.41
CA ARG A 69 9.07 -7.72 -37.93
C ARG A 69 9.31 -9.19 -37.64
N ALA A 70 8.34 -9.90 -37.06
CA ALA A 70 8.44 -11.33 -36.79
C ALA A 70 8.47 -12.15 -38.09
N THR A 71 7.70 -11.74 -39.09
CA THR A 71 7.68 -12.35 -40.43
C THR A 71 8.99 -12.11 -41.15
N GLN A 72 9.51 -10.87 -41.15
CA GLN A 72 10.82 -10.55 -41.69
C GLN A 72 11.93 -11.36 -41.02
N LEU A 73 11.93 -11.47 -39.70
CA LEU A 73 12.89 -12.32 -38.97
C LEU A 73 12.76 -13.82 -39.32
N ALA A 74 11.55 -14.29 -39.66
CA ALA A 74 11.33 -15.66 -40.09
C ALA A 74 11.80 -15.88 -41.54
N GLU A 75 11.60 -14.90 -42.43
CA GLU A 75 12.12 -14.89 -43.80
C GLU A 75 13.65 -14.81 -43.81
N ASP A 76 14.25 -13.90 -43.04
CA ASP A 76 15.70 -13.81 -42.85
C ASP A 76 16.28 -15.13 -42.33
N LEU A 77 15.55 -15.82 -41.43
CA LEU A 77 15.95 -17.13 -40.91
C LEU A 77 15.88 -18.20 -42.00
N HIS A 78 14.87 -18.17 -42.86
CA HIS A 78 14.73 -19.09 -43.99
C HIS A 78 15.82 -18.85 -45.03
N GLU A 79 16.07 -17.59 -45.40
CA GLU A 79 17.15 -17.20 -46.32
C GLU A 79 18.52 -17.62 -45.77
N CYS A 80 18.77 -17.44 -44.48
CA CYS A 80 19.99 -17.93 -43.85
C CYS A 80 20.12 -19.46 -43.90
N ASP A 81 19.01 -20.21 -43.77
CA ASP A 81 19.01 -21.67 -43.84
C ASP A 81 19.25 -22.15 -45.30
N ASP A 82 18.67 -21.47 -46.28
CA ASP A 82 18.88 -21.70 -47.72
C ASP A 82 20.33 -21.42 -48.12
N ILE A 83 20.91 -20.29 -47.68
CA ILE A 83 22.33 -19.98 -47.90
C ILE A 83 23.22 -21.04 -47.24
N ASN A 84 22.88 -21.48 -46.03
CA ASN A 84 23.65 -22.50 -45.32
C ASN A 84 23.58 -23.86 -46.03
N THR A 85 22.42 -24.25 -46.57
CA THR A 85 22.27 -25.50 -47.35
C THR A 85 22.98 -25.41 -48.71
N GLU A 86 22.91 -24.27 -49.40
CA GLU A 86 23.62 -24.03 -50.65
C GLU A 86 25.14 -24.09 -50.46
N LEU A 87 25.67 -23.41 -49.43
CA LEU A 87 27.08 -23.46 -49.07
C LEU A 87 27.51 -24.89 -48.71
N HIS A 88 26.66 -25.65 -48.00
CA HIS A 88 26.91 -27.05 -47.71
C HIS A 88 27.03 -27.91 -48.98
N SER A 89 26.14 -27.72 -49.95
CA SER A 89 26.18 -28.43 -51.24
C SER A 89 27.41 -28.06 -52.06
N LYS A 90 27.76 -26.76 -52.13
CA LYS A 90 28.95 -26.27 -52.84
C LYS A 90 30.24 -26.80 -52.21
N LEU A 91 30.31 -26.83 -50.89
CA LEU A 91 31.44 -27.38 -50.14
C LEU A 91 31.60 -28.89 -50.41
N ALA A 92 30.49 -29.64 -50.43
CA ALA A 92 30.51 -31.07 -50.73
C ALA A 92 31.02 -31.35 -52.15
N ALA A 93 30.49 -30.65 -53.16
CA ALA A 93 30.91 -30.78 -54.55
C ALA A 93 32.39 -30.42 -54.75
N ALA A 94 32.84 -29.29 -54.19
CA ALA A 94 34.25 -28.88 -54.30
C ALA A 94 35.20 -29.84 -53.57
N THR A 95 34.75 -30.49 -52.49
CA THR A 95 35.54 -31.52 -51.79
C THR A 95 35.64 -32.80 -52.61
N GLU A 96 34.56 -33.21 -53.28
CA GLU A 96 34.55 -34.34 -54.20
C GLU A 96 35.45 -34.11 -55.42
N ASP A 97 35.42 -32.90 -55.98
CA ASP A 97 36.32 -32.48 -57.07
C ASP A 97 37.80 -32.55 -56.64
N ILE A 98 38.13 -32.10 -55.43
CA ILE A 98 39.49 -32.22 -54.89
C ILE A 98 39.90 -33.69 -54.79
N HIS A 99 39.04 -34.57 -54.27
CA HIS A 99 39.35 -36.00 -54.18
C HIS A 99 39.59 -36.63 -55.56
N SER A 100 38.76 -36.28 -56.56
CA SER A 100 38.94 -36.77 -57.93
C SER A 100 40.27 -36.31 -58.53
N ARG A 101 40.61 -35.03 -58.35
CA ARG A 101 41.85 -34.47 -58.90
C ARG A 101 43.10 -34.94 -58.17
N ASP A 102 43.03 -35.15 -56.85
CA ASP A 102 44.11 -35.76 -56.08
C ASP A 102 44.38 -37.19 -56.59
N ALA A 103 43.34 -37.96 -56.92
CA ALA A 103 43.51 -39.27 -57.57
C ALA A 103 44.15 -39.18 -58.97
N ASP A 104 43.81 -38.17 -59.76
CA ASP A 104 44.44 -37.95 -61.07
C ASP A 104 45.91 -37.48 -60.96
N ILE A 105 46.22 -36.65 -59.95
CA ILE A 105 47.59 -36.27 -59.60
C ILE A 105 48.41 -37.52 -59.25
N GLU A 106 47.89 -38.40 -58.40
CA GLU A 106 48.56 -39.67 -58.05
C GLU A 106 48.84 -40.53 -59.29
N ARG A 107 47.85 -40.68 -60.20
CA ARG A 107 48.05 -41.40 -61.47
C ARG A 107 49.11 -40.76 -62.35
N LEU A 108 49.11 -39.43 -62.48
CA LEU A 108 50.10 -38.69 -63.27
C LEU A 108 51.51 -38.81 -62.66
N GLU A 109 51.64 -38.77 -61.34
CA GLU A 109 52.91 -38.97 -60.65
C GLU A 109 53.47 -40.38 -60.89
N GLN A 110 52.61 -41.40 -60.82
CA GLN A 110 53.00 -42.77 -61.13
C GLN A 110 53.46 -42.92 -62.59
N HIS A 111 52.67 -42.44 -63.56
CA HIS A 111 53.00 -42.51 -64.98
C HIS A 111 54.28 -41.73 -65.32
N LEU A 112 54.46 -40.55 -64.72
CA LEU A 112 55.69 -39.76 -64.86
C LEU A 112 56.90 -40.52 -64.29
N GLY A 113 56.73 -41.21 -63.16
CA GLY A 113 57.74 -42.07 -62.55
C GLY A 113 58.20 -43.20 -63.48
N ASP A 114 57.24 -43.94 -64.04
CA ASP A 114 57.49 -45.04 -64.98
C ASP A 114 58.16 -44.57 -66.27
N THR A 115 57.69 -43.45 -66.83
CA THR A 115 58.24 -42.88 -68.08
C THR A 115 59.67 -42.36 -67.88
N ARG A 116 59.96 -41.73 -66.73
CA ARG A 116 61.32 -41.31 -66.36
C ARG A 116 62.24 -42.51 -66.17
N PHE A 117 61.74 -43.61 -65.64
CA PHE A 117 62.51 -44.85 -65.50
C PHE A 117 62.91 -45.42 -66.87
N GLU A 118 61.97 -45.53 -67.80
CA GLU A 118 62.25 -46.00 -69.17
C GLU A 118 63.16 -45.02 -69.94
N LEU A 119 63.00 -43.71 -69.78
CA LEU A 119 63.90 -42.70 -70.35
C LEU A 119 65.35 -42.90 -69.87
N ARG A 120 65.57 -43.11 -68.56
CA ARG A 120 66.91 -43.38 -68.00
C ARG A 120 67.51 -44.66 -68.57
N LYS A 121 66.70 -45.70 -68.77
CA LYS A 121 67.12 -46.97 -69.36
C LYS A 121 67.49 -46.83 -70.84
N ALA A 122 66.70 -46.07 -71.61
CA ALA A 122 67.01 -45.74 -72.99
C ALA A 122 68.32 -44.94 -73.11
N GLN A 123 68.50 -43.89 -72.29
CA GLN A 123 69.74 -43.11 -72.24
C GLN A 123 70.97 -43.95 -71.90
N LYS A 124 70.87 -44.83 -70.89
CA LYS A 124 71.96 -45.76 -70.55
C LYS A 124 72.30 -46.71 -71.71
N ARG A 125 71.31 -47.19 -72.46
CA ARG A 125 71.52 -48.02 -73.66
C ARG A 125 72.23 -47.25 -74.76
N THR A 126 71.82 -46.00 -75.03
CA THR A 126 72.51 -45.11 -75.96
C THR A 126 73.97 -44.92 -75.55
N SER A 127 74.25 -44.55 -74.30
CA SER A 127 75.64 -44.35 -73.83
C SER A 127 76.51 -45.62 -73.92
N ARG A 128 75.94 -46.81 -73.69
CA ARG A 128 76.66 -48.08 -73.88
C ARG A 128 77.03 -48.29 -75.35
N LEU A 129 76.07 -48.12 -76.25
CA LEU A 129 76.29 -48.26 -77.70
C LEU A 129 77.25 -47.20 -78.25
N THR A 130 77.27 -45.97 -77.69
CA THR A 130 78.25 -44.93 -78.06
C THR A 130 79.68 -45.27 -77.64
N ASN A 131 79.85 -46.03 -76.56
CA ASN A 131 81.17 -46.42 -76.03
C ASN A 131 81.71 -47.74 -76.61
N GLU A 132 80.90 -48.50 -77.35
CA GLU A 132 81.33 -49.73 -78.03
C GLU A 132 82.10 -49.40 -79.32
N HIS A 133 83.31 -49.96 -79.48
CA HIS A 133 84.16 -49.80 -80.66
C HIS A 133 84.05 -51.03 -81.59
N PRO A 134 83.40 -50.93 -82.76
CA PRO A 134 83.20 -52.09 -83.63
C PRO A 134 84.41 -52.37 -84.55
N GLU A 135 84.78 -53.64 -84.70
CA GLU A 135 85.74 -54.12 -85.71
C GLU A 135 84.98 -54.48 -87.01
N GLY A 136 85.10 -53.64 -88.05
CA GLY A 136 84.52 -53.87 -89.37
C GLY A 136 83.41 -52.88 -89.79
N ASN A 137 83.37 -52.51 -91.09
CA ASN A 137 82.49 -51.45 -91.61
C ASN A 137 80.98 -51.79 -91.56
N SER A 138 80.60 -53.06 -91.72
CA SER A 138 79.19 -53.48 -91.71
C SER A 138 78.56 -53.37 -90.31
N LEU A 139 79.29 -53.81 -89.28
CA LEU A 139 78.87 -53.71 -87.87
C LEU A 139 78.77 -52.25 -87.39
N ARG A 140 79.64 -51.37 -87.90
CA ARG A 140 79.62 -49.94 -87.59
C ARG A 140 78.35 -49.24 -88.08
N GLN A 141 77.84 -49.59 -89.27
CA GLN A 141 76.58 -49.02 -89.78
C GLN A 141 75.36 -49.50 -88.98
N GLU A 142 75.32 -50.78 -88.61
CA GLU A 142 74.24 -51.35 -87.80
C GLU A 142 74.21 -50.73 -86.39
N LEU A 143 75.37 -50.61 -85.73
CA LEU A 143 75.49 -49.95 -84.41
C LEU A 143 75.03 -48.49 -84.45
N LEU A 144 75.41 -47.74 -85.49
CA LEU A 144 74.96 -46.36 -85.71
C LEU A 144 73.44 -46.27 -85.91
N SER A 145 72.85 -47.21 -86.65
CA SER A 145 71.41 -47.25 -86.88
C SER A 145 70.62 -47.51 -85.58
N ARG A 146 71.08 -48.45 -84.75
CA ARG A 146 70.49 -48.75 -83.44
C ARG A 146 70.71 -47.63 -82.43
N SER A 147 71.87 -46.96 -82.47
CA SER A 147 72.14 -45.77 -81.64
C SER A 147 71.16 -44.64 -81.96
N ARG A 148 70.94 -44.34 -83.26
CA ARG A 148 69.97 -43.33 -83.70
C ARG A 148 68.54 -43.69 -83.33
N GLU A 149 68.16 -44.96 -83.40
CA GLU A 149 66.85 -45.42 -82.98
C GLU A 149 66.62 -45.25 -81.47
N HIS A 150 67.62 -45.60 -80.65
CA HIS A 150 67.55 -45.36 -79.21
C HIS A 150 67.58 -43.88 -78.82
N GLU A 151 68.31 -43.04 -79.57
CA GLU A 151 68.25 -41.57 -79.43
C GLU A 151 66.87 -41.02 -79.78
N ARG A 152 66.23 -41.53 -80.85
CA ARG A 152 64.85 -41.17 -81.21
C ARG A 152 63.88 -41.54 -80.09
N ILE A 153 63.96 -42.77 -79.57
CA ILE A 153 63.12 -43.24 -78.44
C ILE A 153 63.37 -42.38 -77.19
N ALA A 154 64.63 -42.05 -76.88
CA ALA A 154 64.95 -41.18 -75.74
C ALA A 154 64.44 -39.74 -75.93
N TRP A 155 64.44 -39.23 -77.16
CA TRP A 155 63.86 -37.92 -77.49
C TRP A 155 62.33 -37.94 -77.33
N GLU A 156 61.65 -38.94 -77.89
CA GLU A 156 60.19 -39.11 -77.74
C GLU A 156 59.80 -39.22 -76.26
N LEU A 157 60.49 -40.06 -75.49
CA LEU A 157 60.27 -40.20 -74.05
C LEU A 157 60.53 -38.89 -73.28
N ARG A 158 61.54 -38.10 -73.67
CA ARG A 158 61.79 -36.79 -73.06
C ARG A 158 60.63 -35.82 -73.35
N THR A 159 60.15 -35.76 -74.59
CA THR A 159 58.99 -34.91 -74.92
C THR A 159 57.73 -35.33 -74.19
N THR A 160 57.52 -36.63 -73.95
CA THR A 160 56.39 -37.11 -73.14
C THR A 160 56.56 -36.77 -71.67
N VAL A 161 57.78 -36.82 -71.13
CA VAL A 161 58.07 -36.38 -69.75
C VAL A 161 57.75 -34.89 -69.59
N ASP A 162 58.20 -34.03 -70.51
CA ASP A 162 57.93 -32.59 -70.45
C ASP A 162 56.42 -32.28 -70.51
N LYS A 163 55.67 -33.02 -71.34
CA LYS A 163 54.19 -32.94 -71.42
C LYS A 163 53.52 -33.37 -70.12
N LEU A 164 53.95 -34.50 -69.53
CA LEU A 164 53.40 -35.01 -68.27
C LEU A 164 53.74 -34.09 -67.08
N GLU A 165 54.94 -33.48 -67.05
CA GLU A 165 55.31 -32.50 -66.03
C GLU A 165 54.45 -31.23 -66.13
N THR A 166 54.15 -30.77 -67.35
CA THR A 166 53.25 -29.64 -67.57
C THR A 166 51.81 -29.97 -67.15
N ALA A 167 51.32 -31.17 -67.46
CA ALA A 167 50.01 -31.64 -67.01
C ALA A 167 49.92 -31.77 -65.47
N LEU A 168 50.95 -32.33 -64.84
CA LEU A 168 51.00 -32.49 -63.38
C LEU A 168 51.03 -31.14 -62.66
N THR A 169 51.81 -30.18 -63.16
CA THR A 169 51.91 -28.84 -62.56
C THR A 169 50.60 -28.07 -62.70
N THR A 170 49.93 -28.15 -63.85
CA THR A 170 48.61 -27.53 -64.05
C THR A 170 47.54 -28.12 -63.13
N GLU A 171 47.49 -29.45 -62.97
CA GLU A 171 46.57 -30.12 -62.03
C GLU A 171 46.84 -29.77 -60.56
N LYS A 172 48.11 -29.72 -60.15
CA LYS A 172 48.50 -29.30 -58.79
C LYS A 172 48.10 -27.86 -58.49
N LEU A 173 48.29 -26.95 -59.45
CA LEU A 173 47.89 -25.55 -59.30
C LEU A 173 46.37 -25.41 -59.19
N ALA A 174 45.61 -26.11 -60.03
CA ALA A 174 44.16 -26.09 -59.99
C ALA A 174 43.61 -26.65 -58.66
N THR A 175 44.19 -27.76 -58.17
CA THR A 175 43.82 -28.34 -56.87
C THR A 175 44.17 -27.40 -55.71
N ALA A 176 45.29 -26.70 -55.77
CA ALA A 176 45.65 -25.68 -54.77
C ALA A 176 44.67 -24.50 -54.75
N TRP A 177 44.15 -24.09 -55.91
CA TRP A 177 43.07 -23.09 -56.00
C TRP A 177 41.77 -23.59 -55.39
N LEU A 178 41.35 -24.82 -55.72
CA LEU A 178 40.15 -25.44 -55.14
C LEU A 178 40.25 -25.56 -53.61
N ARG A 179 41.42 -25.93 -53.06
CA ARG A 179 41.64 -25.97 -51.60
C ARG A 179 41.48 -24.60 -50.93
N LYS A 180 41.94 -23.51 -51.58
CA LYS A 180 41.70 -22.15 -51.09
C LYS A 180 40.21 -21.78 -51.17
N ASP A 181 39.52 -22.21 -52.22
CA ASP A 181 38.10 -21.96 -52.41
C ASP A 181 37.24 -22.69 -51.37
N VAL A 182 37.55 -23.96 -51.10
CA VAL A 182 36.96 -24.77 -50.01
C VAL A 182 37.16 -24.11 -48.66
N HIS A 183 38.37 -23.62 -48.36
CA HIS A 183 38.62 -22.90 -47.12
C HIS A 183 37.77 -21.61 -47.01
N ARG A 184 37.64 -20.86 -48.11
CA ARG A 184 36.78 -19.67 -48.16
C ARG A 184 35.30 -20.02 -47.92
N LEU A 185 34.80 -21.05 -48.59
CA LEU A 185 33.42 -21.53 -48.43
C LEU A 185 33.15 -22.05 -47.01
N ASP A 186 34.12 -22.73 -46.40
CA ASP A 186 34.02 -23.21 -45.02
C ASP A 186 33.96 -22.06 -44.01
N MET A 187 34.79 -21.01 -44.21
CA MET A 187 34.72 -19.79 -43.40
C MET A 187 33.37 -19.06 -43.56
N GLN A 188 32.84 -18.97 -44.80
CA GLN A 188 31.52 -18.39 -45.05
C GLN A 188 30.41 -19.19 -44.37
N ARG A 189 30.46 -20.53 -44.44
CA ARG A 189 29.54 -21.43 -43.74
C ARG A 189 29.60 -21.22 -42.23
N HIS A 190 30.79 -21.16 -41.65
CA HIS A 190 30.96 -20.94 -40.21
C HIS A 190 30.35 -19.60 -39.77
N CYS A 191 30.56 -18.52 -40.54
CA CYS A 191 29.92 -17.23 -40.28
C CYS A 191 28.38 -17.30 -40.39
N ALA A 192 27.85 -17.95 -41.43
CA ALA A 192 26.41 -18.12 -41.60
C ALA A 192 25.79 -18.93 -40.46
N GLN A 193 26.44 -20.01 -40.02
CA GLN A 193 26.02 -20.81 -38.86
C GLN A 193 26.02 -19.99 -37.57
N ALA A 194 27.05 -19.16 -37.35
CA ALA A 194 27.10 -18.27 -36.19
C ALA A 194 25.96 -17.24 -36.21
N THR A 195 25.69 -16.61 -37.37
CA THR A 195 24.57 -15.69 -37.54
C THR A 195 23.23 -16.38 -37.28
N LEU A 196 23.00 -17.54 -37.90
CA LEU A 196 21.77 -18.32 -37.73
C LEU A 196 21.58 -18.79 -36.28
N HIS A 197 22.65 -19.16 -35.58
CA HIS A 197 22.61 -19.45 -34.14
C HIS A 197 22.22 -18.21 -33.32
N ASN A 198 22.82 -17.06 -33.60
CA ASN A 198 22.51 -15.80 -32.91
C ASN A 198 21.06 -15.37 -33.15
N THR A 199 20.58 -15.41 -34.40
CA THR A 199 19.20 -15.06 -34.76
C THR A 199 18.19 -16.02 -34.12
N ARG A 200 18.48 -17.34 -34.11
CA ARG A 200 17.65 -18.32 -33.38
C ARG A 200 17.59 -18.04 -31.89
N THR A 201 18.73 -17.66 -31.29
CA THR A 201 18.83 -17.33 -29.87
C THR A 201 18.06 -16.05 -29.54
N ASP A 202 18.17 -15.01 -30.37
CA ASP A 202 17.43 -13.76 -30.22
C ASP A 202 15.91 -13.99 -30.33
N LEU A 203 15.47 -14.75 -31.35
CA LEU A 203 14.06 -15.12 -31.51
C LEU A 203 13.54 -15.93 -30.33
N GLN A 204 14.30 -16.91 -29.84
CA GLN A 204 13.94 -17.67 -28.64
C GLN A 204 13.85 -16.79 -27.40
N SER A 205 14.76 -15.82 -27.25
CA SER A 205 14.75 -14.89 -26.12
C SER A 205 13.50 -14.01 -26.12
N LYS A 206 13.05 -13.55 -27.31
CA LYS A 206 11.83 -12.74 -27.48
C LYS A 206 10.55 -13.54 -27.26
N LYS A 207 10.57 -14.85 -27.53
CA LYS A 207 9.47 -15.78 -27.25
C LYS A 207 9.36 -16.15 -25.76
N VAL A 208 10.32 -15.75 -24.92
CA VAL A 208 10.29 -16.04 -23.47
C VAL A 208 10.07 -14.75 -22.68
N TRP A 209 8.92 -14.66 -22.03
CA TRP A 209 8.66 -13.57 -21.09
C TRP A 209 9.30 -13.87 -19.73
N VAL A 210 10.27 -13.04 -19.35
CA VAL A 210 10.96 -13.13 -18.06
C VAL A 210 10.31 -12.17 -17.07
N LEU A 211 9.64 -12.72 -16.05
CA LEU A 211 8.95 -11.92 -15.03
C LEU A 211 9.90 -11.28 -14.02
N LYS A 212 11.14 -11.76 -13.92
CA LYS A 212 12.14 -11.33 -12.92
C LYS A 212 13.39 -10.75 -13.56
N LYS A 213 13.91 -9.67 -12.99
CA LYS A 213 15.25 -9.15 -13.28
C LYS A 213 16.05 -9.17 -11.98
N GLN A 214 17.22 -9.84 -11.98
CA GLN A 214 18.08 -10.00 -10.80
C GLN A 214 17.32 -10.56 -9.57
N GLY A 215 16.46 -11.55 -9.79
CA GLY A 215 15.67 -12.19 -8.72
C GLY A 215 14.43 -11.41 -8.26
N VAL A 216 14.24 -10.17 -8.71
CA VAL A 216 13.09 -9.31 -8.35
C VAL A 216 12.07 -9.28 -9.48
N TYR A 217 10.78 -9.38 -9.15
CA TYR A 217 9.72 -9.23 -10.16
C TYR A 217 9.73 -7.83 -10.76
N THR A 218 9.64 -7.74 -12.08
CA THR A 218 9.67 -6.47 -12.80
C THR A 218 8.46 -5.60 -12.45
N PRO A 219 8.57 -4.25 -12.53
CA PRO A 219 7.44 -3.35 -12.30
C PRO A 219 6.23 -3.67 -13.20
N HIS A 220 6.48 -4.05 -14.46
CA HIS A 220 5.42 -4.44 -15.40
C HIS A 220 4.70 -5.73 -14.96
N ALA A 221 5.43 -6.74 -14.48
CA ALA A 221 4.82 -7.98 -13.98
C ALA A 221 3.97 -7.72 -12.73
N ARG A 222 4.47 -6.91 -11.77
CA ARG A 222 3.69 -6.53 -10.58
C ARG A 222 2.47 -5.68 -10.91
N ARG A 223 2.59 -4.77 -11.89
CA ARG A 223 1.46 -3.97 -12.39
C ARG A 223 0.40 -4.86 -13.01
N LEU A 224 0.76 -5.79 -13.89
CA LEU A 224 -0.20 -6.70 -14.51
C LEU A 224 -0.90 -7.59 -13.46
N ALA A 225 -0.17 -8.06 -12.45
CA ALA A 225 -0.78 -8.78 -11.34
C ALA A 225 -1.86 -7.94 -10.62
N ARG A 226 -1.61 -6.64 -10.38
CA ARG A 226 -2.61 -5.72 -9.82
C ARG A 226 -3.83 -5.53 -10.72
N GLU A 227 -3.62 -5.36 -12.03
CA GLU A 227 -4.73 -5.20 -12.99
C GLU A 227 -5.61 -6.45 -13.03
N LEU A 228 -5.02 -7.65 -12.99
CA LEU A 228 -5.77 -8.91 -12.94
C LEU A 228 -6.56 -9.07 -11.65
N LEU A 229 -6.00 -8.68 -10.50
CA LEU A 229 -6.74 -8.65 -9.24
C LEU A 229 -7.91 -7.67 -9.32
N LYS A 230 -7.71 -6.49 -9.90
CA LYS A 230 -8.75 -5.46 -10.09
C LYS A 230 -9.87 -5.95 -11.02
N ALA A 231 -9.53 -6.79 -12.01
CA ALA A 231 -10.51 -7.46 -12.86
C ALA A 231 -11.25 -8.63 -12.17
N GLY A 232 -10.96 -8.92 -10.90
CA GLY A 232 -11.63 -9.96 -10.11
C GLY A 232 -10.94 -11.32 -10.13
N CYS A 233 -9.73 -11.43 -10.67
CA CYS A 233 -8.99 -12.69 -10.63
C CYS A 233 -8.51 -13.01 -9.21
N ALA A 234 -8.81 -14.20 -8.70
CA ALA A 234 -8.30 -14.65 -7.40
C ALA A 234 -6.76 -14.69 -7.41
N SER A 235 -6.11 -14.32 -6.30
CA SER A 235 -4.64 -14.18 -6.21
C SER A 235 -3.88 -15.48 -6.54
N GLU A 236 -4.48 -16.63 -6.26
CA GLU A 236 -3.97 -17.97 -6.60
C GLU A 236 -4.03 -18.29 -8.10
N HIS A 237 -4.91 -17.62 -8.84
CA HIS A 237 -5.12 -17.83 -10.27
C HIS A 237 -4.46 -16.77 -11.14
N VAL A 238 -4.06 -15.62 -10.59
CA VAL A 238 -3.38 -14.54 -11.34
C VAL A 238 -2.21 -15.07 -12.15
N ALA A 239 -1.37 -15.91 -11.58
CA ALA A 239 -0.22 -16.44 -12.29
C ALA A 239 -0.61 -17.44 -13.40
N ASN A 240 -1.69 -18.20 -13.23
CA ASN A 240 -2.23 -19.04 -14.30
C ASN A 240 -2.79 -18.18 -15.44
N ALA A 241 -3.50 -17.10 -15.11
CA ALA A 241 -4.02 -16.15 -16.10
C ALA A 241 -2.88 -15.50 -16.89
N MET A 242 -1.81 -15.05 -16.22
CA MET A 242 -0.62 -14.51 -16.89
C MET A 242 0.01 -15.52 -17.86
N VAL A 243 0.14 -16.79 -17.46
CA VAL A 243 0.68 -17.86 -18.30
C VAL A 243 -0.24 -18.16 -19.49
N ALA A 244 -1.55 -18.26 -19.26
CA ALA A 244 -2.53 -18.52 -20.31
C ALA A 244 -2.55 -17.39 -21.34
N CYS A 245 -2.55 -16.13 -20.91
CA CYS A 245 -2.45 -14.98 -21.81
C CYS A 245 -1.14 -15.00 -22.60
N ALA A 246 0.00 -15.24 -21.95
CA ALA A 246 1.28 -15.32 -22.65
C ALA A 246 1.30 -16.46 -23.69
N HIS A 247 0.73 -17.62 -23.36
CA HIS A 247 0.62 -18.74 -24.30
C HIS A 247 -0.27 -18.40 -25.49
N ALA A 248 -1.36 -17.63 -25.30
CA ALA A 248 -2.20 -17.16 -26.39
C ALA A 248 -1.44 -16.25 -27.37
N PHE A 249 -0.45 -15.48 -26.87
CA PHE A 249 0.47 -14.68 -27.69
C PHE A 249 1.71 -15.44 -28.18
N GLY A 250 1.73 -16.78 -28.08
CA GLY A 250 2.87 -17.60 -28.51
C GLY A 250 4.13 -17.46 -27.64
N MET A 251 4.01 -16.87 -26.45
CA MET A 251 5.10 -16.66 -25.51
C MET A 251 5.13 -17.72 -24.41
N LYS A 252 6.33 -18.13 -24.00
CA LYS A 252 6.54 -18.97 -22.81
C LYS A 252 6.88 -18.09 -21.61
N VAL A 253 6.33 -18.39 -20.45
CA VAL A 253 6.66 -17.68 -19.21
C VAL A 253 7.64 -18.53 -18.40
N ARG A 254 8.79 -17.95 -18.04
CA ARG A 254 9.85 -18.70 -17.31
C ARG A 254 9.53 -18.91 -15.84
N ASP A 255 8.89 -17.93 -15.21
CA ASP A 255 8.64 -17.87 -13.78
C ASP A 255 7.14 -17.80 -13.50
N LYS A 256 6.72 -18.26 -12.33
CA LYS A 256 5.33 -18.14 -11.86
C LYS A 256 5.26 -17.33 -10.58
N MET A 257 4.40 -16.33 -10.55
CA MET A 257 4.16 -15.53 -9.35
C MET A 257 3.36 -16.34 -8.33
N SER A 258 3.81 -16.37 -7.06
CA SER A 258 3.02 -17.01 -6.00
C SER A 258 1.87 -16.10 -5.57
N ALA A 259 0.79 -16.69 -5.03
CA ALA A 259 -0.33 -15.92 -4.47
C ALA A 259 0.14 -14.88 -3.43
N ARG A 260 1.12 -15.27 -2.58
CA ARG A 260 1.74 -14.36 -1.59
C ARG A 260 2.42 -13.17 -2.25
N THR A 261 3.14 -13.38 -3.35
CA THR A 261 3.81 -12.31 -4.10
C THR A 261 2.80 -11.41 -4.79
N VAL A 262 1.74 -11.98 -5.35
CA VAL A 262 0.62 -11.24 -5.97
C VAL A 262 -0.01 -10.31 -4.93
N LEU A 263 -0.29 -10.80 -3.71
CA LEU A 263 -0.82 -9.97 -2.63
C LEU A 263 0.15 -8.88 -2.19
N ARG A 264 1.46 -9.15 -2.11
CA ARG A 264 2.47 -8.10 -1.86
C ARG A 264 2.50 -7.04 -2.96
N ALA A 265 2.30 -7.42 -4.22
CA ALA A 265 2.23 -6.47 -5.33
C ALA A 265 0.95 -5.62 -5.26
N ARG A 266 -0.16 -6.15 -4.71
CA ARG A 266 -1.36 -5.37 -4.35
C ARG A 266 -1.05 -4.37 -3.25
N ASP A 267 -0.43 -4.83 -2.15
CA ASP A 267 -0.13 -3.97 -1.00
C ASP A 267 0.83 -2.83 -1.41
N GLU A 268 1.82 -3.11 -2.26
CA GLU A 268 2.67 -2.10 -2.92
C GLU A 268 1.83 -1.03 -3.63
N GLY A 269 0.78 -1.43 -4.36
CA GLY A 269 -0.15 -0.50 -5.01
C GLY A 269 -0.92 0.35 -4.02
N GLY A 270 -1.29 -0.19 -2.86
CA GLY A 270 -1.90 0.56 -1.76
C GLY A 270 -0.98 1.65 -1.23
N TYR A 271 0.30 1.33 -1.00
CA TYR A 271 1.30 2.34 -0.60
C TYR A 271 1.47 3.45 -1.63
N PHE A 272 1.49 3.12 -2.93
CA PHE A 272 1.52 4.14 -3.99
C PHE A 272 0.26 5.02 -3.97
N GLY A 273 -0.90 4.44 -3.69
CA GLY A 273 -2.15 5.20 -3.51
C GLY A 273 -2.07 6.18 -2.34
N LEU A 274 -1.55 5.77 -1.18
CA LEU A 274 -1.37 6.66 -0.03
C LEU A 274 -0.33 7.76 -0.30
N MET A 275 0.78 7.42 -0.97
CA MET A 275 1.79 8.39 -1.39
C MET A 275 1.19 9.45 -2.31
N GLN A 276 0.42 9.01 -3.32
CA GLN A 276 -0.26 9.90 -4.26
C GLN A 276 -1.28 10.78 -3.54
N LEU A 277 -2.10 10.20 -2.66
CA LEU A 277 -3.11 10.96 -1.91
C LEU A 277 -2.47 12.03 -1.02
N GLY A 278 -1.36 11.72 -0.34
CA GLY A 278 -0.64 12.71 0.46
C GLY A 278 -0.10 13.87 -0.40
N GLN A 279 0.43 13.58 -1.59
CA GLN A 279 0.84 14.60 -2.55
C GLN A 279 -0.34 15.46 -3.02
N GLU A 280 -1.46 14.83 -3.40
CA GLU A 280 -2.69 15.52 -3.82
C GLU A 280 -3.21 16.46 -2.73
N ILE A 281 -3.27 15.99 -1.47
CA ILE A 281 -3.68 16.80 -0.30
C ILE A 281 -2.75 18.00 -0.14
N MET A 282 -1.43 17.83 -0.25
CA MET A 282 -0.48 18.93 -0.10
C MET A 282 -0.59 19.98 -1.21
N GLN A 283 -1.00 19.61 -2.42
CA GLN A 283 -1.11 20.55 -3.54
C GLN A 283 -2.49 21.21 -3.67
N ALA A 284 -3.55 20.57 -3.15
CA ALA A 284 -4.90 21.11 -3.10
C ALA A 284 -5.05 22.20 -2.02
N GLU A 285 -6.01 23.10 -2.20
CA GLU A 285 -6.36 24.10 -1.19
C GLU A 285 -7.10 23.46 0.00
N GLY A 286 -7.98 22.50 -0.31
CA GLY A 286 -8.73 21.72 0.66
C GLY A 286 -9.29 20.44 0.05
N PHE A 287 -9.86 19.59 0.91
CA PHE A 287 -10.56 18.37 0.51
C PHE A 287 -11.71 18.08 1.47
N GLY A 288 -12.60 17.17 1.09
CA GLY A 288 -13.63 16.64 1.98
C GLY A 288 -13.54 15.13 2.18
N GLU A 289 -13.72 14.69 3.42
CA GLU A 289 -13.81 13.28 3.78
C GLU A 289 -15.28 12.82 3.67
N SER A 290 -15.49 11.60 3.18
CA SER A 290 -16.77 10.91 3.26
C SER A 290 -16.53 9.53 3.84
N SER A 291 -17.20 9.21 4.94
CA SER A 291 -17.11 7.91 5.57
C SER A 291 -18.47 7.23 5.61
N ASN A 292 -18.49 5.92 5.35
CA ASN A 292 -19.70 5.11 5.39
C ASN A 292 -19.40 3.73 6.01
N GLY A 293 -20.20 3.35 7.00
CA GLY A 293 -20.08 2.08 7.71
C GLY A 293 -21.16 1.08 7.30
N THR A 294 -20.82 -0.20 7.10
CA THR A 294 -21.80 -1.26 6.90
C THR A 294 -21.41 -2.57 7.59
N ALA A 295 -22.39 -3.28 8.13
CA ALA A 295 -22.16 -4.54 8.83
C ALA A 295 -22.16 -5.73 7.85
N HIS A 296 -21.08 -6.49 7.84
CA HIS A 296 -20.99 -7.78 7.15
C HIS A 296 -20.57 -8.87 8.13
N ARG A 297 -21.42 -9.89 8.32
CA ARG A 297 -21.17 -11.03 9.23
C ARG A 297 -20.82 -10.61 10.67
N LYS A 298 -21.56 -9.63 11.22
CA LYS A 298 -21.36 -9.07 12.57
C LYS A 298 -20.05 -8.30 12.77
N ILE A 299 -19.31 -8.02 11.70
CA ILE A 299 -18.18 -7.10 11.69
C ILE A 299 -18.64 -5.89 10.88
N THR A 300 -18.54 -4.70 11.43
CA THR A 300 -18.79 -3.50 10.65
C THR A 300 -17.50 -3.09 9.96
N TYR A 301 -17.63 -2.70 8.70
CA TYR A 301 -16.57 -2.17 7.88
C TYR A 301 -16.86 -0.71 7.59
N GLU A 302 -15.87 0.14 7.85
CA GLU A 302 -15.90 1.56 7.55
C GLU A 302 -15.07 1.82 6.30
N SER A 303 -15.68 2.51 5.35
CA SER A 303 -15.05 2.91 4.10
C SER A 303 -14.80 4.41 4.11
N HIS A 304 -13.59 4.83 3.72
CA HIS A 304 -13.20 6.23 3.64
C HIS A 304 -12.98 6.64 2.19
N HIS A 305 -13.57 7.76 1.81
CA HIS A 305 -13.40 8.39 0.50
C HIS A 305 -13.00 9.84 0.69
N VAL A 306 -12.05 10.31 -0.12
CA VAL A 306 -11.62 11.70 -0.13
C VAL A 306 -12.03 12.33 -1.46
N THR A 307 -12.74 13.45 -1.38
CA THR A 307 -13.08 14.28 -2.54
C THR A 307 -12.13 15.46 -2.57
N ILE A 308 -11.30 15.55 -3.61
CA ILE A 308 -10.22 16.52 -3.72
C ILE A 308 -10.08 17.05 -5.15
N LEU A 309 -9.64 18.30 -5.31
CA LEU A 309 -9.24 18.83 -6.61
C LEU A 309 -7.83 18.31 -6.94
N ALA A 310 -7.73 17.44 -7.94
CA ALA A 310 -6.48 16.78 -8.29
C ALA A 310 -6.36 16.55 -9.82
N PRO A 311 -5.15 16.27 -10.33
CA PRO A 311 -4.97 15.86 -11.72
C PRO A 311 -5.76 14.59 -12.06
N THR A 312 -6.12 14.46 -13.33
CA THR A 312 -6.79 13.24 -13.82
C THR A 312 -5.80 12.14 -14.21
N TYR A 313 -4.51 12.48 -14.38
CA TYR A 313 -3.45 11.58 -14.87
C TYR A 313 -3.79 10.92 -16.20
N LYS A 314 -4.63 11.57 -17.02
CA LYS A 314 -4.95 11.11 -18.36
C LYS A 314 -3.79 11.42 -19.30
N LEU A 315 -3.50 10.48 -20.20
CA LEU A 315 -2.48 10.68 -21.24
C LEU A 315 -2.80 11.94 -22.06
N GLY A 316 -1.79 12.78 -22.28
CA GLY A 316 -1.91 14.03 -23.05
C GLY A 316 -2.45 15.23 -22.27
N VAL A 317 -2.73 15.08 -20.97
CA VAL A 317 -3.09 16.21 -20.08
C VAL A 317 -1.85 16.65 -19.30
N ASP A 318 -1.64 17.97 -19.19
CA ASP A 318 -0.60 18.53 -18.34
C ASP A 318 -1.05 18.54 -16.87
N ASP A 319 -0.56 17.57 -16.09
CA ASP A 319 -0.88 17.46 -14.66
C ASP A 319 -0.27 18.59 -13.81
N THR A 320 0.69 19.37 -14.34
CA THR A 320 1.30 20.51 -13.64
C THR A 320 0.44 21.78 -13.70
N ASP A 321 -0.41 21.89 -14.72
CA ASP A 321 -1.35 22.99 -14.85
C ASP A 321 -2.62 22.72 -14.03
N LYS A 322 -2.78 23.46 -12.93
CA LYS A 322 -3.98 23.40 -12.06
C LYS A 322 -5.29 23.69 -12.79
N SER A 323 -5.26 24.38 -13.94
CA SER A 323 -6.46 24.64 -14.74
C SER A 323 -7.06 23.38 -15.37
N THR A 324 -6.26 22.31 -15.51
CA THR A 324 -6.71 21.01 -16.06
C THR A 324 -7.27 20.07 -14.99
N TRP A 325 -7.17 20.45 -13.72
CA TRP A 325 -7.57 19.61 -12.59
C TRP A 325 -9.10 19.53 -12.49
N SER A 326 -9.59 18.45 -11.89
CA SER A 326 -11.02 18.28 -11.65
C SER A 326 -11.27 17.57 -10.33
N HIS A 327 -12.47 17.68 -9.77
CA HIS A 327 -12.81 16.99 -8.54
C HIS A 327 -12.75 15.47 -8.74
N GLN A 328 -11.85 14.84 -7.99
CA GLN A 328 -11.64 13.41 -7.96
C GLN A 328 -12.12 12.84 -6.64
N VAL A 329 -12.75 11.67 -6.69
CA VAL A 329 -13.07 10.89 -5.49
C VAL A 329 -12.07 9.74 -5.41
N ARG A 330 -11.25 9.74 -4.35
CA ARG A 330 -10.28 8.68 -4.05
C ARG A 330 -10.86 7.77 -2.98
N PHE A 331 -10.93 6.47 -3.27
CA PHE A 331 -11.12 5.47 -2.23
C PHE A 331 -9.81 5.37 -1.44
N VAL A 332 -9.88 5.54 -0.12
CA VAL A 332 -8.69 5.62 0.74
C VAL A 332 -8.46 4.30 1.45
N ASP A 333 -9.45 3.83 2.22
CA ASP A 333 -9.34 2.61 3.00
C ASP A 333 -10.70 1.95 3.28
N LEU A 334 -10.66 0.67 3.63
CA LEU A 334 -11.78 -0.12 4.14
C LEU A 334 -11.30 -0.90 5.36
N GLU A 335 -11.69 -0.45 6.56
CA GLU A 335 -11.22 -1.03 7.81
C GLU A 335 -12.37 -1.64 8.63
N PRO A 336 -12.17 -2.79 9.29
CA PRO A 336 -13.14 -3.32 10.24
C PRO A 336 -13.13 -2.47 11.52
N ALA A 337 -14.29 -1.96 11.91
CA ALA A 337 -14.50 -1.25 13.17
C ALA A 337 -15.11 -2.22 14.21
N LEU A 338 -14.28 -2.59 15.20
CA LEU A 338 -14.64 -3.50 16.29
C LEU A 338 -15.68 -2.89 17.25
N ASP A 339 -15.69 -1.56 17.36
CA ASP A 339 -16.66 -0.78 18.13
C ASP A 339 -17.08 0.49 17.38
N HIS A 340 -18.39 0.76 17.33
CA HIS A 340 -19.00 1.85 16.56
C HIS A 340 -19.06 3.14 17.35
N THR A 341 -18.03 3.45 18.14
CA THR A 341 -18.04 4.68 18.93
C THR A 341 -17.46 5.83 18.13
N ALA A 342 -18.07 7.01 18.25
CA ALA A 342 -17.56 8.24 17.64
C ALA A 342 -16.09 8.54 17.98
N LYS A 343 -15.61 8.08 19.16
CA LYS A 343 -14.23 8.25 19.59
C LYS A 343 -13.29 7.33 18.81
N THR A 344 -13.64 6.05 18.66
CA THR A 344 -12.87 5.09 17.87
C THR A 344 -12.77 5.55 16.41
N GLN A 345 -13.87 6.03 15.83
CA GLN A 345 -13.89 6.58 14.47
C GLN A 345 -12.96 7.80 14.31
N PHE A 346 -12.98 8.71 15.29
CA PHE A 346 -12.09 9.88 15.31
C PHE A 346 -10.61 9.49 15.44
N GLU A 347 -10.27 8.56 16.33
CA GLU A 347 -8.91 8.03 16.47
C GLU A 347 -8.47 7.30 15.18
N GLY A 348 -9.39 6.60 14.52
CA GLY A 348 -9.18 6.01 13.19
C GLY A 348 -8.79 7.05 12.14
N THR A 349 -9.52 8.16 12.05
CA THR A 349 -9.16 9.28 11.15
C THR A 349 -7.77 9.86 11.46
N LYS A 350 -7.41 10.06 12.74
CA LYS A 350 -6.06 10.52 13.12
C LYS A 350 -4.96 9.53 12.71
N ASN A 351 -5.19 8.24 12.91
CA ASN A 351 -4.26 7.19 12.51
C ASN A 351 -4.10 7.13 10.98
N LEU A 352 -5.20 7.27 10.23
CA LEU A 352 -5.19 7.33 8.78
C LEU A 352 -4.40 8.55 8.27
N ALA A 353 -4.67 9.74 8.83
CA ALA A 353 -3.94 10.96 8.53
C ALA A 353 -2.43 10.78 8.78
N SER A 354 -2.06 10.20 9.92
CA SER A 354 -0.66 9.92 10.27
C SER A 354 0.00 8.93 9.30
N ARG A 355 -0.73 7.88 8.90
CA ARG A 355 -0.25 6.91 7.89
C ARG A 355 0.00 7.57 6.55
N ILE A 356 -0.91 8.41 6.06
CA ILE A 356 -0.76 9.14 4.79
C ILE A 356 0.42 10.09 4.87
N ALA A 357 0.48 10.91 5.93
CA ALA A 357 1.56 11.87 6.17
C ALA A 357 2.93 11.18 6.21
N SER A 358 3.08 10.12 7.00
CA SER A 358 4.33 9.35 7.08
C SER A 358 4.69 8.69 5.75
N THR A 359 3.72 8.12 5.04
CA THR A 359 3.96 7.44 3.76
C THR A 359 4.40 8.42 2.68
N TYR A 360 3.77 9.59 2.57
CA TYR A 360 4.18 10.63 1.63
C TYR A 360 5.52 11.26 2.00
N SER A 361 5.68 11.70 3.26
CA SER A 361 6.88 12.42 3.73
C SER A 361 8.17 11.59 3.68
N ASN A 362 8.06 10.26 3.75
CA ASN A 362 9.20 9.34 3.60
C ASN A 362 9.40 8.84 2.17
N SER A 363 8.63 9.36 1.21
CA SER A 363 8.67 8.89 -0.18
C SER A 363 9.61 9.71 -1.07
N PRO A 364 10.07 9.14 -2.20
CA PRO A 364 10.79 9.90 -3.23
C PRO A 364 9.97 11.05 -3.84
N LEU A 365 8.63 10.99 -3.78
CA LEU A 365 7.77 12.07 -4.28
C LEU A 365 7.92 13.33 -3.42
N SER A 366 7.90 13.19 -2.09
CA SER A 366 8.15 14.30 -1.16
C SER A 366 9.54 14.92 -1.37
N GLN A 367 10.57 14.09 -1.61
CA GLN A 367 11.92 14.58 -1.91
C GLN A 367 11.99 15.38 -3.22
N ARG A 368 11.29 14.93 -4.26
CA ARG A 368 11.22 15.63 -5.55
C ARG A 368 10.47 16.95 -5.43
N ASP A 369 9.35 16.95 -4.73
CA ASP A 369 8.48 18.12 -4.59
C ASP A 369 9.02 19.13 -3.55
N GLY A 370 9.97 18.71 -2.70
CA GLY A 370 10.56 19.56 -1.65
C GLY A 370 9.61 19.88 -0.50
N THR A 371 8.51 19.14 -0.38
CA THR A 371 7.46 19.37 0.63
C THR A 371 7.22 18.10 1.45
N LYS A 372 6.85 18.27 2.72
CA LYS A 372 6.43 17.18 3.61
C LYS A 372 5.00 17.45 4.08
N MET A 373 4.33 16.38 4.49
CA MET A 373 3.02 16.42 5.11
C MET A 373 3.16 16.03 6.58
N GLU A 374 2.58 16.85 7.45
CA GLU A 374 2.36 16.56 8.86
C GLU A 374 1.00 15.91 9.08
N THR A 375 0.81 15.28 10.23
CA THR A 375 -0.50 14.67 10.56
C THR A 375 -1.60 15.75 10.65
N ASN A 376 -1.28 16.93 11.19
CA ASN A 376 -2.22 18.03 11.35
C ASN A 376 -2.58 18.70 10.01
N ASP A 377 -1.81 18.50 8.93
CA ASP A 377 -2.17 19.03 7.60
C ASP A 377 -3.48 18.43 7.07
N TRP A 378 -3.85 17.24 7.55
CA TRP A 378 -5.15 16.66 7.30
C TRP A 378 -6.28 17.59 7.75
N ILE A 379 -6.30 17.97 9.04
CA ILE A 379 -7.39 18.77 9.60
C ILE A 379 -7.31 20.25 9.18
N ARG A 380 -6.11 20.75 8.87
CA ARG A 380 -5.90 22.09 8.29
C ARG A 380 -6.63 22.22 6.94
N LYS A 381 -6.53 21.18 6.10
CA LYS A 381 -7.09 21.18 4.74
C LYS A 381 -8.46 20.53 4.60
N GLU A 382 -8.94 19.82 5.61
CA GLU A 382 -10.28 19.25 5.61
C GLU A 382 -11.35 20.35 5.71
N GLU A 383 -12.16 20.49 4.68
CA GLU A 383 -13.21 21.51 4.58
C GLU A 383 -14.59 20.99 5.00
N PHE A 384 -14.89 19.73 4.68
CA PHE A 384 -16.17 19.12 5.01
C PHE A 384 -16.04 17.62 5.29
N GLN A 385 -17.02 17.09 6.02
CA GLN A 385 -17.18 15.67 6.28
C GLN A 385 -18.60 15.24 5.93
N ASN A 386 -18.73 14.16 5.17
CA ASN A 386 -20.00 13.48 4.93
C ASN A 386 -20.04 12.17 5.71
N MET A 387 -21.09 11.99 6.50
CA MET A 387 -21.36 10.79 7.29
C MET A 387 -22.87 10.54 7.30
N ASP A 388 -23.29 9.31 7.63
CA ASP A 388 -24.69 9.01 7.85
C ASP A 388 -25.25 9.79 9.06
N HIS A 389 -26.56 10.07 9.04
CA HIS A 389 -27.24 10.89 10.05
C HIS A 389 -27.44 10.17 11.40
N VAL A 390 -26.39 9.52 11.91
CA VAL A 390 -26.38 8.83 13.20
C VAL A 390 -25.80 9.76 14.27
N SER A 391 -26.25 9.62 15.53
CA SER A 391 -25.80 10.44 16.66
C SER A 391 -24.28 10.41 16.86
N ASP A 392 -23.63 9.31 16.49
CA ASP A 392 -22.18 9.14 16.59
C ASP A 392 -21.43 10.00 15.58
N GLY A 393 -21.95 10.17 14.36
CA GLY A 393 -21.38 11.09 13.36
C GLY A 393 -21.35 12.54 13.85
N LYS A 394 -22.42 13.01 14.50
CA LYS A 394 -22.44 14.35 15.13
C LYS A 394 -21.45 14.51 16.29
N LYS A 395 -21.08 13.40 16.92
CA LYS A 395 -20.09 13.40 18.00
C LYS A 395 -18.67 13.34 17.45
N LYS A 396 -18.42 12.57 16.38
CA LYS A 396 -17.14 12.57 15.65
C LYS A 396 -16.85 13.97 15.09
N LEU A 397 -17.84 14.63 14.48
CA LEU A 397 -17.68 15.99 13.97
C LEU A 397 -17.25 16.98 15.06
N ARG A 398 -17.79 16.86 16.28
CA ARG A 398 -17.36 17.69 17.41
C ARG A 398 -15.92 17.42 17.82
N PHE A 399 -15.47 16.17 17.85
CA PHE A 399 -14.06 15.85 18.09
C PHE A 399 -13.14 16.39 16.99
N CYS A 400 -13.57 16.35 15.72
CA CYS A 400 -12.83 16.97 14.62
C CYS A 400 -12.78 18.51 14.74
N GLN A 401 -13.86 19.16 15.20
CA GLN A 401 -13.87 20.59 15.49
C GLN A 401 -12.90 20.95 16.62
N GLU A 402 -12.94 20.23 17.74
CA GLU A 402 -12.01 20.41 18.86
C GLU A 402 -10.56 20.25 18.40
N TRP A 403 -10.26 19.22 17.61
CA TRP A 403 -8.92 19.02 17.04
C TRP A 403 -8.51 20.18 16.11
N LYS A 404 -9.43 20.68 15.28
CA LYS A 404 -9.15 21.80 14.38
C LYS A 404 -8.87 23.09 15.16
N GLU A 405 -9.63 23.34 16.22
CA GLU A 405 -9.41 24.49 17.12
C GLU A 405 -8.06 24.40 17.83
N GLU A 406 -7.68 23.21 18.34
CA GLU A 406 -6.35 22.97 18.92
C GLU A 406 -5.22 23.31 17.94
N VAL A 407 -5.29 22.78 16.71
CA VAL A 407 -4.27 23.03 15.67
C VAL A 407 -4.21 24.51 15.29
N ILE A 408 -5.36 25.19 15.17
CA ILE A 408 -5.39 26.62 14.88
C ILE A 408 -4.72 27.43 15.99
N HIS A 409 -4.95 27.08 17.26
CA HIS A 409 -4.29 27.75 18.37
C HIS A 409 -2.77 27.52 18.37
N GLU A 410 -2.31 26.30 18.05
CA GLU A 410 -0.89 26.00 17.88
C GLU A 410 -0.27 26.84 16.75
N ASP A 411 -0.89 26.85 15.56
CA ASP A 411 -0.41 27.59 14.39
C ASP A 411 -0.36 29.12 14.63
N LEU A 412 -1.36 29.66 15.34
CA LEU A 412 -1.37 31.08 15.73
C LEU A 412 -0.30 31.38 16.78
N GLY A 413 -0.10 30.47 17.74
CA GLY A 413 0.94 30.59 18.75
C GLY A 413 2.34 30.59 18.13
N GLU A 414 2.61 29.69 17.19
CA GLU A 414 3.89 29.60 16.48
C GLU A 414 4.19 30.87 15.69
N LYS A 415 3.22 31.41 14.94
CA LYS A 415 3.38 32.69 14.22
C LYS A 415 3.75 33.85 15.14
N VAL A 416 3.08 33.95 16.29
CA VAL A 416 3.40 34.98 17.27
C VAL A 416 4.81 34.80 17.82
N LEU A 417 5.22 33.55 18.10
CA LEU A 417 6.56 33.25 18.57
C LEU A 417 7.66 33.55 17.54
N GLU A 418 7.40 33.31 16.25
CA GLU A 418 8.35 33.65 15.17
C GLU A 418 8.59 35.16 15.03
N GLU A 419 7.57 35.98 15.30
CA GLU A 419 7.65 37.45 15.24
C GLU A 419 8.19 38.08 16.53
N MET A 420 8.18 37.34 17.65
CA MET A 420 8.67 37.82 18.93
C MET A 420 10.19 37.80 19.02
N ASP A 421 10.77 38.88 19.58
CA ASP A 421 12.19 38.89 19.92
C ASP A 421 12.50 37.77 20.94
N PRO A 422 13.61 37.02 20.82
CA PRO A 422 13.96 35.97 21.77
C PRO A 422 13.95 36.43 23.23
N SER A 423 14.29 37.69 23.51
CA SER A 423 14.22 38.25 24.86
C SER A 423 12.78 38.43 25.34
N ALA A 424 11.85 38.77 24.43
CA ALA A 424 10.42 38.85 24.70
C ALA A 424 9.80 37.46 24.91
N ILE A 425 10.28 36.43 24.19
CA ILE A 425 9.89 35.03 24.42
C ILE A 425 10.34 34.60 25.81
N ILE A 426 11.60 34.84 26.16
CA ILE A 426 12.13 34.53 27.50
C ILE A 426 11.37 35.30 28.58
N GLN A 427 11.06 36.59 28.37
CA GLN A 427 10.24 37.39 29.29
C GLN A 427 8.82 36.83 29.42
N ALA A 428 8.18 36.43 28.32
CA ALA A 428 6.87 35.80 28.34
C ALA A 428 6.91 34.46 29.10
N MET A 429 7.91 33.61 28.84
CA MET A 429 8.14 32.34 29.54
C MET A 429 8.43 32.53 31.03
N LEU A 430 9.18 33.56 31.41
CA LEU A 430 9.46 33.93 32.80
C LEU A 430 8.26 34.61 33.48
N ALA A 431 7.38 35.25 32.70
CA ALA A 431 6.13 35.82 33.17
C ALA A 431 5.07 34.74 33.43
N ILE A 432 5.21 33.53 32.85
CA ILE A 432 4.38 32.37 33.17
C ILE A 432 4.50 32.08 34.67
N GLN A 433 3.47 32.45 35.41
CA GLN A 433 3.40 32.19 36.84
C GLN A 433 3.06 30.72 37.10
N PRO A 434 3.34 30.20 38.31
CA PRO A 434 2.76 28.94 38.76
C PRO A 434 1.23 28.89 38.65
N ALA A 435 0.55 30.04 38.65
CA ALA A 435 -0.87 30.16 38.36
C ALA A 435 -1.20 29.90 36.87
N ASP A 436 -0.37 30.35 35.93
CA ASP A 436 -0.53 30.12 34.49
C ASP A 436 -0.16 28.68 34.10
N ILE A 437 0.86 28.09 34.74
CA ILE A 437 1.17 26.66 34.61
C ILE A 437 0.05 25.81 35.21
N ALA A 438 -0.54 26.24 36.33
CA ALA A 438 -1.71 25.59 36.91
C ALA A 438 -2.95 25.74 36.01
N ALA A 439 -3.13 26.89 35.36
CA ALA A 439 -4.19 27.16 34.39
C ALA A 439 -4.04 26.28 33.12
N ALA A 440 -2.80 26.12 32.63
CA ALA A 440 -2.47 25.22 31.52
C ALA A 440 -2.57 23.74 31.92
N ARG A 441 -2.28 23.38 33.18
CA ARG A 441 -2.51 22.04 33.74
C ARG A 441 -3.96 21.78 34.11
N SER A 442 -4.80 22.80 34.15
CA SER A 442 -6.21 22.71 34.50
C SER A 442 -7.07 22.62 33.25
N GLY A 443 -7.10 21.43 32.63
CA GLY A 443 -8.18 21.06 31.72
C GLY A 443 -9.56 21.21 32.39
N CYS A 444 -10.63 20.96 31.63
CA CYS A 444 -12.03 21.11 32.08
C CYS A 444 -12.27 20.66 33.54
N GLY A 445 -12.87 21.53 34.38
CA GLY A 445 -13.15 21.25 35.79
C GLY A 445 -13.91 19.93 36.02
N GLY A 446 -14.83 19.57 35.12
CA GLY A 446 -15.51 18.27 35.12
C GLY A 446 -14.55 17.07 35.02
N HIS A 447 -13.57 17.14 34.10
CA HIS A 447 -12.57 16.09 33.96
C HIS A 447 -11.64 15.99 35.18
N LYS A 448 -11.35 17.10 35.86
CA LYS A 448 -10.51 17.09 37.08
C LYS A 448 -11.23 16.45 38.26
N ASP A 449 -12.50 16.80 38.48
CA ASP A 449 -13.34 16.14 39.47
C ASP A 449 -13.45 14.63 39.19
N LEU A 450 -13.69 14.26 37.93
CA LEU A 450 -13.75 12.85 37.53
C LEU A 450 -12.43 12.11 37.77
N ASN A 451 -11.30 12.75 37.48
CA ASN A 451 -9.99 12.17 37.74
C ASN A 451 -9.74 12.02 39.25
N ALA A 452 -10.09 13.01 40.07
CA ALA A 452 -9.96 12.92 41.52
C ALA A 452 -10.84 11.80 42.09
N PHE A 453 -12.09 11.67 41.63
CA PHE A 453 -12.97 10.56 41.95
C PHE A 453 -12.36 9.21 41.56
N LYS A 454 -11.83 9.10 40.33
CA LYS A 454 -11.15 7.89 39.83
C LYS A 454 -9.95 7.51 40.69
N TYR A 455 -9.08 8.46 41.02
CA TYR A 455 -7.91 8.20 41.87
C TYR A 455 -8.30 7.82 43.30
N GLY A 456 -9.36 8.42 43.84
CA GLY A 456 -9.95 8.02 45.12
C GLY A 456 -10.38 6.55 45.10
N VAL A 457 -11.06 6.10 44.05
CA VAL A 457 -11.47 4.69 43.88
C VAL A 457 -10.27 3.76 43.72
N VAL A 458 -9.24 4.16 42.95
CA VAL A 458 -8.00 3.37 42.83
C VAL A 458 -7.32 3.22 44.20
N ARG A 459 -7.21 4.32 44.95
CA ARG A 459 -6.60 4.30 46.29
C ARG A 459 -7.39 3.43 47.25
N MET A 460 -8.72 3.55 47.24
CA MET A 460 -9.64 2.77 48.07
C MET A 460 -9.48 1.26 47.82
N ASN A 461 -9.38 0.83 46.55
CA ASN A 461 -9.12 -0.57 46.20
C ASN A 461 -7.81 -1.09 46.82
N ILE A 462 -6.75 -0.29 46.84
CA ILE A 462 -5.44 -0.65 47.42
C ILE A 462 -5.49 -0.64 48.95
N THR A 463 -6.27 0.27 49.56
CA THR A 463 -6.36 0.44 51.02
C THR A 463 -6.83 -0.82 51.74
N TRP A 464 -7.71 -1.63 51.13
CA TRP A 464 -8.16 -2.89 51.74
C TRP A 464 -7.00 -3.85 52.03
N GLU A 465 -6.09 -4.01 51.07
CA GLU A 465 -4.89 -4.83 51.22
C GLU A 465 -3.92 -4.20 52.23
N LEU A 466 -3.67 -2.89 52.13
CA LEU A 466 -2.77 -2.17 53.04
C LEU A 466 -3.23 -2.24 54.51
N LYS A 467 -4.53 -2.12 54.76
CA LYS A 467 -5.13 -2.18 56.10
C LYS A 467 -5.48 -3.61 56.53
N LYS A 468 -5.17 -4.62 55.70
CA LYS A 468 -5.45 -6.05 55.95
C LYS A 468 -6.92 -6.33 56.31
N ARG A 469 -7.84 -5.64 55.65
CA ARG A 469 -9.30 -5.82 55.80
C ARG A 469 -9.87 -6.60 54.62
N PRO A 470 -10.99 -7.33 54.78
CA PRO A 470 -11.60 -8.08 53.69
C PRO A 470 -12.02 -7.11 52.56
N PRO A 471 -11.53 -7.30 51.32
CA PRO A 471 -11.92 -6.44 50.21
C PRO A 471 -13.37 -6.72 49.79
N PRO A 472 -14.00 -5.81 49.03
CA PRO A 472 -15.35 -6.02 48.51
C PRO A 472 -15.49 -7.34 47.73
N VAL A 473 -16.70 -7.91 47.78
CA VAL A 473 -17.01 -9.14 47.05
C VAL A 473 -16.77 -8.98 45.54
N LEU A 474 -16.25 -10.03 44.90
CA LEU A 474 -15.98 -10.04 43.47
C LEU A 474 -17.28 -10.15 42.67
N LEU A 475 -17.53 -9.18 41.78
CA LEU A 475 -18.71 -9.15 40.92
C LEU A 475 -18.35 -9.62 39.51
N ALA A 476 -18.00 -10.91 39.40
CA ALA A 476 -17.62 -11.56 38.14
C ALA A 476 -18.80 -11.61 37.15
N ASN A 477 -18.50 -11.65 35.84
CA ASN A 477 -19.54 -11.91 34.84
C ASN A 477 -19.91 -13.41 34.80
N LYS A 478 -21.00 -13.78 34.12
CA LYS A 478 -21.50 -15.16 34.08
C LYS A 478 -20.47 -16.20 33.65
N ALA A 479 -19.61 -15.88 32.69
CA ALA A 479 -18.58 -16.79 32.19
C ALA A 479 -17.45 -16.97 33.22
N ASN A 480 -16.96 -15.87 33.78
CA ASN A 480 -15.90 -15.89 34.79
C ASN A 480 -16.38 -16.55 36.09
N ASP A 481 -17.61 -16.27 36.53
CA ASP A 481 -18.20 -16.88 37.72
C ASP A 481 -18.34 -18.40 37.58
N ALA A 482 -18.70 -18.90 36.38
CA ALA A 482 -18.72 -20.33 36.10
C ALA A 482 -17.32 -20.96 36.17
N VAL A 483 -16.30 -20.28 35.62
CA VAL A 483 -14.89 -20.74 35.69
C VAL A 483 -14.40 -20.76 37.14
N ILE A 484 -14.75 -19.76 37.94
CA ILE A 484 -14.38 -19.67 39.36
C ILE A 484 -15.06 -20.79 40.16
N GLN A 485 -16.34 -21.08 39.91
CA GLN A 485 -17.09 -22.14 40.61
C GLN A 485 -16.61 -23.55 40.28
N LEU A 486 -16.08 -23.78 39.08
CA LEU A 486 -15.52 -25.08 38.67
C LEU A 486 -14.19 -25.41 39.38
N GLY A 487 -13.55 -24.43 40.03
CA GLY A 487 -12.19 -24.51 40.58
C GLY A 487 -12.08 -24.78 42.07
N GLN A 488 -12.77 -25.79 42.62
CA GLN A 488 -12.55 -26.21 44.01
C GLN A 488 -11.25 -27.01 44.20
N GLU A 489 -10.55 -27.39 43.12
CA GLU A 489 -9.24 -28.03 43.17
C GLU A 489 -8.28 -27.39 42.15
N ALA A 490 -7.20 -26.80 42.68
CA ALA A 490 -5.95 -26.38 42.02
C ALA A 490 -5.88 -25.02 41.27
N ASP A 491 -4.74 -24.36 41.50
CA ASP A 491 -4.17 -23.15 40.87
C ASP A 491 -4.10 -23.24 39.33
N SER A 492 -5.25 -23.15 38.66
CA SER A 492 -5.31 -23.07 37.20
C SER A 492 -5.15 -21.63 36.74
N ALA A 493 -4.27 -21.40 35.75
CA ALA A 493 -4.10 -20.10 35.10
C ALA A 493 -5.41 -19.51 34.57
N ALA A 494 -6.40 -20.37 34.24
CA ALA A 494 -7.73 -19.93 33.82
C ALA A 494 -8.55 -19.30 34.97
N ILE A 495 -8.41 -19.81 36.20
CA ILE A 495 -9.07 -19.24 37.40
C ILE A 495 -8.40 -17.91 37.74
N GLN A 496 -7.06 -17.86 37.74
CA GLN A 496 -6.34 -16.61 38.00
C GLN A 496 -6.74 -15.53 36.99
N HIS A 497 -6.79 -15.88 35.70
CA HIS A 497 -7.26 -14.97 34.66
C HIS A 497 -8.73 -14.55 34.86
N ALA A 498 -9.62 -15.46 35.27
CA ALA A 498 -11.03 -15.15 35.55
C ALA A 498 -11.19 -14.20 36.75
N VAL A 499 -10.34 -14.34 37.78
CA VAL A 499 -10.27 -13.44 38.94
C VAL A 499 -9.70 -12.09 38.54
N ASP A 500 -8.58 -12.06 37.83
CA ASP A 500 -7.87 -10.83 37.40
C ASP A 500 -8.70 -9.99 36.41
N SER A 501 -9.49 -10.66 35.55
CA SER A 501 -10.39 -9.98 34.61
C SER A 501 -11.73 -9.56 35.23
N SER A 502 -12.02 -9.98 36.46
CA SER A 502 -13.23 -9.60 37.19
C SER A 502 -12.97 -8.39 38.09
N THR A 503 -13.98 -7.52 38.23
CA THR A 503 -13.88 -6.30 39.04
C THR A 503 -14.77 -6.38 40.27
N ARG A 504 -14.42 -5.60 41.29
CA ARG A 504 -15.12 -5.48 42.58
C ARG A 504 -15.31 -4.01 42.94
N GLY A 505 -16.02 -3.75 44.03
CA GLY A 505 -16.15 -2.42 44.64
C GLY A 505 -17.38 -1.61 44.20
N GLY A 506 -17.56 -0.46 44.86
CA GLY A 506 -18.77 0.37 44.77
C GLY A 506 -19.05 0.92 43.36
N VAL A 507 -18.01 1.28 42.60
CA VAL A 507 -18.16 1.73 41.19
C VAL A 507 -18.72 0.63 40.31
N LYS A 508 -18.28 -0.62 40.52
CA LYS A 508 -18.77 -1.78 39.76
C LYS A 508 -20.24 -2.04 40.08
N LEU A 509 -20.61 -2.04 41.36
CA LEU A 509 -22.01 -2.18 41.78
C LEU A 509 -22.90 -1.08 41.20
N ALA A 510 -22.50 0.19 41.32
CA ALA A 510 -23.25 1.31 40.75
C ALA A 510 -23.43 1.20 39.21
N SER A 511 -22.44 0.63 38.52
CA SER A 511 -22.52 0.39 37.07
C SER A 511 -23.47 -0.77 36.72
N LEU A 512 -23.47 -1.86 37.52
CA LEU A 512 -24.41 -2.97 37.36
C LEU A 512 -25.85 -2.52 37.69
N ALA A 513 -26.03 -1.78 38.78
CA ALA A 513 -27.31 -1.20 39.18
C ALA A 513 -27.87 -0.27 38.11
N GLY A 514 -27.05 0.60 37.51
CA GLY A 514 -27.51 1.42 36.39
C GLY A 514 -27.85 0.60 35.15
N SER A 515 -27.10 -0.48 34.88
CA SER A 515 -27.43 -1.40 33.78
C SER A 515 -28.77 -2.11 34.00
N LEU A 516 -29.16 -2.38 35.26
CA LEU A 516 -30.45 -2.99 35.56
C LEU A 516 -31.58 -1.96 35.62
N PHE A 517 -31.39 -0.86 36.36
CA PHE A 517 -32.45 0.09 36.72
C PHE A 517 -32.57 1.31 35.79
N ASN A 518 -31.61 1.54 34.89
CA ASN A 518 -31.67 2.60 33.88
C ASN A 518 -30.91 2.18 32.62
N HIS A 519 -31.44 1.15 31.97
CA HIS A 519 -30.83 0.49 30.81
C HIS A 519 -30.96 1.34 29.53
N LYS A 520 -30.10 1.11 28.54
CA LYS A 520 -30.14 1.84 27.25
C LYS A 520 -31.30 1.44 26.35
N SER A 521 -31.73 0.18 26.42
CA SER A 521 -32.88 -0.34 25.70
C SER A 521 -34.11 -0.35 26.62
N GLU A 522 -35.20 0.25 26.14
CA GLU A 522 -36.47 0.37 26.86
C GLU A 522 -37.08 -1.01 27.23
N GLU A 523 -36.82 -2.04 26.43
CA GLU A 523 -37.43 -3.37 26.59
C GLU A 523 -36.65 -4.33 27.51
N GLN A 524 -35.38 -4.05 27.79
CA GLN A 524 -34.46 -5.03 28.43
C GLN A 524 -34.13 -4.73 29.90
N GLY A 525 -34.42 -3.52 30.39
CA GLY A 525 -34.10 -3.09 31.75
C GLY A 525 -35.32 -2.97 32.67
N TYR A 526 -35.06 -2.85 33.98
CA TYR A 526 -36.07 -2.67 35.02
C TYR A 526 -36.46 -1.21 35.23
N GLN A 527 -36.22 -0.33 34.25
CA GLN A 527 -36.28 1.13 34.42
C GLN A 527 -37.65 1.74 34.71
N ASP A 528 -38.72 1.08 34.27
CA ASP A 528 -40.09 1.52 34.59
C ASP A 528 -40.58 0.89 35.88
N VAL A 529 -40.27 -0.40 36.10
CA VAL A 529 -40.53 -1.11 37.37
C VAL A 529 -39.83 -0.42 38.53
N HIS A 530 -38.52 -0.18 38.42
CA HIS A 530 -37.70 0.56 39.38
C HIS A 530 -38.33 1.91 39.72
N ARG A 531 -38.73 2.67 38.70
CA ARG A 531 -39.22 4.02 38.89
C ARG A 531 -40.58 4.07 39.56
N MET A 532 -41.49 3.18 39.19
CA MET A 532 -42.79 3.07 39.85
C MET A 532 -42.58 2.63 41.30
N PHE A 533 -41.88 1.52 41.52
CA PHE A 533 -41.64 0.94 42.84
C PHE A 533 -40.92 1.90 43.80
N ILE A 534 -39.78 2.44 43.38
CA ILE A 534 -38.97 3.32 44.24
C ILE A 534 -39.70 4.65 44.48
N SER A 535 -40.48 5.16 43.53
CA SER A 535 -41.27 6.38 43.76
C SER A 535 -42.35 6.17 44.82
N ASP A 536 -43.09 5.07 44.71
CA ASP A 536 -44.17 4.72 45.63
C ASP A 536 -43.61 4.43 47.02
N ARG A 537 -42.55 3.61 47.12
CA ARG A 537 -41.91 3.29 48.41
C ARG A 537 -41.23 4.49 49.06
N LYS A 538 -40.60 5.39 48.29
CA LYS A 538 -40.05 6.65 48.84
C LYS A 538 -41.14 7.57 49.38
N LEU A 539 -42.31 7.61 48.74
CA LEU A 539 -43.45 8.36 49.24
C LEU A 539 -44.02 7.73 50.52
N GLU A 540 -44.18 6.41 50.54
CA GLU A 540 -44.73 5.67 51.67
C GLU A 540 -43.82 5.71 52.91
N VAL A 541 -42.54 5.38 52.75
CA VAL A 541 -41.59 5.22 53.86
C VAL A 541 -40.95 6.54 54.28
N HIS A 542 -40.64 7.41 53.31
CA HIS A 542 -39.88 8.65 53.57
C HIS A 542 -40.68 9.94 53.33
N GLY A 543 -41.93 9.86 52.86
CA GLY A 543 -42.72 11.05 52.48
C GLY A 543 -42.16 11.80 51.25
N LEU A 544 -41.24 11.18 50.50
CA LEU A 544 -40.52 11.83 49.40
C LEU A 544 -41.20 11.58 48.05
N LYS A 545 -41.94 12.57 47.56
CA LYS A 545 -42.57 12.52 46.23
C LYS A 545 -41.56 12.82 45.12
N THR A 546 -40.95 11.78 44.55
CA THR A 546 -39.98 11.91 43.44
C THR A 546 -40.16 10.80 42.41
N PHE A 547 -40.15 11.16 41.12
CA PHE A 547 -40.30 10.21 40.00
C PHE A 547 -39.03 10.16 39.12
N ARG A 548 -37.87 10.36 39.74
CA ARG A 548 -36.57 10.42 39.04
C ARG A 548 -36.10 9.02 38.64
N LYS A 549 -35.49 8.90 37.46
CA LYS A 549 -34.77 7.69 37.03
C LYS A 549 -33.54 7.43 37.91
N PHE A 550 -33.12 6.17 38.00
CA PHE A 550 -31.82 5.84 38.59
C PHE A 550 -30.69 6.63 37.92
N PRO A 551 -29.65 7.08 38.65
CA PRO A 551 -28.55 7.83 38.06
C PRO A 551 -27.91 7.13 36.86
N ASP A 552 -27.69 7.88 35.78
CA ASP A 552 -27.26 7.36 34.49
C ASP A 552 -25.75 7.03 34.47
N THR A 553 -25.38 5.88 35.07
CA THR A 553 -24.00 5.38 35.11
C THR A 553 -23.56 4.74 33.79
N SER A 554 -24.49 4.52 32.86
CA SER A 554 -24.24 3.90 31.55
C SER A 554 -23.72 4.89 30.50
N ASN A 555 -24.02 6.17 30.67
CA ASN A 555 -23.48 7.27 29.90
C ASN A 555 -22.40 7.97 30.72
N THR A 556 -21.36 8.48 30.05
CA THR A 556 -20.22 9.16 30.68
C THR A 556 -20.59 10.55 31.21
N ARG A 557 -21.59 10.63 32.10
CA ARG A 557 -21.97 11.86 32.80
C ARG A 557 -21.14 11.98 34.08
N TYR A 558 -20.57 13.16 34.30
CA TYR A 558 -19.87 13.48 35.55
C TYR A 558 -20.78 13.21 36.74
N GLN A 559 -20.20 12.68 37.83
CA GLN A 559 -20.86 12.45 39.13
C GLN A 559 -21.96 11.37 39.12
N SER A 560 -22.23 10.73 37.99
CA SER A 560 -23.25 9.68 37.88
C SER A 560 -23.02 8.56 38.91
N HIS A 561 -21.77 8.10 39.07
CA HIS A 561 -21.42 7.08 40.06
C HIS A 561 -21.52 7.53 41.52
N SER A 562 -21.28 8.82 41.84
CA SER A 562 -21.49 9.32 43.20
C SER A 562 -22.96 9.54 43.51
N TYR A 563 -23.77 9.99 42.53
CA TYR A 563 -25.22 10.03 42.65
C TYR A 563 -25.83 8.63 42.82
N ALA A 564 -25.35 7.65 42.04
CA ALA A 564 -25.77 6.25 42.16
C ALA A 564 -25.43 5.70 43.54
N ALA A 565 -24.23 5.95 44.05
CA ALA A 565 -23.85 5.54 45.39
C ALA A 565 -24.76 6.18 46.47
N ALA A 566 -25.09 7.45 46.33
CA ALA A 566 -25.97 8.16 47.28
C ALA A 566 -27.38 7.58 47.27
N GLU A 567 -27.91 7.33 46.09
CA GLU A 567 -29.21 6.71 45.91
C GLU A 567 -29.24 5.29 46.52
N LEU A 568 -28.24 4.45 46.24
CA LEU A 568 -28.18 3.08 46.75
C LEU A 568 -28.00 3.02 48.26
N ILE A 569 -27.18 3.88 48.86
CA ILE A 569 -26.98 3.91 50.32
C ILE A 569 -28.18 4.47 51.05
N THR A 570 -28.75 5.58 50.56
CA THR A 570 -29.82 6.27 51.28
C THR A 570 -31.09 5.43 51.34
N PHE A 571 -31.32 4.61 50.31
CA PHE A 571 -32.51 3.80 50.15
C PHE A 571 -32.18 2.31 50.08
N LEU A 572 -31.12 1.87 50.75
CA LEU A 572 -30.57 0.51 50.67
C LEU A 572 -31.65 -0.56 50.84
N ASP A 573 -32.46 -0.44 51.90
CA ASP A 573 -33.53 -1.39 52.21
C ASP A 573 -34.55 -1.49 51.07
N LEU A 574 -34.88 -0.37 50.42
CA LEU A 574 -35.82 -0.33 49.29
C LEU A 574 -35.22 -0.99 48.04
N TYR A 575 -33.91 -0.88 47.82
CA TYR A 575 -33.24 -1.52 46.69
C TYR A 575 -33.06 -3.03 46.89
N ILE A 576 -32.86 -3.47 48.14
CA ILE A 576 -32.88 -4.90 48.49
C ILE A 576 -34.28 -5.45 48.22
N GLU A 577 -35.32 -4.80 48.76
CA GLU A 577 -36.71 -5.19 48.56
C GLU A 577 -37.10 -5.26 47.07
N LEU A 578 -36.70 -4.25 46.27
CA LEU A 578 -36.97 -4.24 44.82
C LEU A 578 -36.37 -5.47 44.11
N VAL A 579 -35.18 -5.90 44.51
CA VAL A 579 -34.49 -7.04 43.88
C VAL A 579 -35.15 -8.36 44.31
N GLU A 580 -35.63 -8.46 45.55
CA GLU A 580 -36.40 -9.58 46.07
C GLU A 580 -37.77 -9.70 45.38
N ASP A 581 -38.51 -8.60 45.25
CA ASP A 581 -39.81 -8.58 44.56
C ASP A 581 -39.66 -8.95 43.08
N ALA A 582 -38.62 -8.44 42.41
CA ALA A 582 -38.34 -8.79 41.03
C ALA A 582 -37.95 -10.26 40.86
N HIS A 583 -37.35 -10.87 41.88
CA HIS A 583 -37.06 -12.29 41.93
C HIS A 583 -38.33 -13.13 42.10
N ASP A 584 -39.19 -12.76 43.04
CA ASP A 584 -40.41 -13.50 43.39
C ASP A 584 -41.50 -13.41 42.31
N ALA A 585 -41.51 -12.33 41.53
CA ALA A 585 -42.44 -12.16 40.40
C ALA A 585 -42.18 -13.14 39.23
N LYS A 586 -41.06 -13.89 39.23
CA LYS A 586 -40.69 -14.78 38.13
C LYS A 586 -41.36 -16.14 38.24
N LYS A 587 -41.78 -16.70 37.09
CA LYS A 587 -42.34 -18.06 36.98
C LYS A 587 -41.42 -19.16 37.53
N LYS A 588 -40.10 -18.94 37.46
CA LYS A 588 -39.08 -19.73 38.14
C LYS A 588 -38.33 -18.74 39.04
N ALA A 589 -38.47 -18.89 40.35
CA ALA A 589 -37.85 -18.05 41.37
C ALA A 589 -36.33 -18.30 41.42
N GLU A 590 -35.63 -17.88 40.36
CA GLU A 590 -34.18 -17.93 40.24
C GLU A 590 -33.69 -16.53 39.87
N PHE A 591 -32.69 -16.04 40.61
CA PHE A 591 -31.99 -14.81 40.25
C PHE A 591 -31.31 -14.97 38.90
N ASN A 592 -31.46 -13.97 38.03
CA ASN A 592 -30.55 -13.85 36.90
C ASN A 592 -29.15 -13.47 37.43
N HIS A 593 -28.12 -13.69 36.61
CA HIS A 593 -26.73 -13.48 37.05
C HIS A 593 -26.45 -12.03 37.47
N LEU A 594 -27.09 -11.06 36.81
CA LEU A 594 -26.94 -9.64 37.09
C LEU A 594 -27.57 -9.25 38.43
N GLU A 595 -28.80 -9.70 38.70
CA GLU A 595 -29.50 -9.51 39.98
C GLU A 595 -28.74 -10.15 41.12
N LYS A 596 -28.24 -11.38 40.93
CA LYS A 596 -27.43 -12.08 41.94
C LYS A 596 -26.20 -11.25 42.32
N ASN A 597 -25.53 -10.64 41.34
CA ASN A 597 -24.39 -9.76 41.60
C ASN A 597 -24.79 -8.46 42.31
N ILE A 598 -25.96 -7.89 41.99
CA ILE A 598 -26.46 -6.69 42.66
C ILE A 598 -26.85 -7.01 44.10
N ALA A 599 -27.64 -8.06 44.35
CA ALA A 599 -28.02 -8.52 45.69
C ALA A 599 -26.77 -8.78 46.56
N LYS A 600 -25.82 -9.57 46.05
CA LYS A 600 -24.52 -9.80 46.72
C LYS A 600 -23.78 -8.50 47.07
N GLY A 601 -23.83 -7.50 46.20
CA GLY A 601 -23.16 -6.23 46.42
C GLY A 601 -23.86 -5.33 47.42
N LEU A 602 -25.20 -5.34 47.45
CA LEU A 602 -26.00 -4.56 48.40
C LEU A 602 -25.89 -5.10 49.83
N GLU A 603 -25.64 -6.39 49.99
CA GLU A 603 -25.46 -7.03 51.30
C GLU A 603 -24.00 -6.99 51.82
N ASP A 604 -23.01 -6.70 50.96
CA ASP A 604 -21.58 -6.75 51.31
C ASP A 604 -21.14 -5.50 52.11
N PRO A 605 -20.74 -5.64 53.39
CA PRO A 605 -20.37 -4.48 54.21
C PRO A 605 -19.17 -3.69 53.67
N SER A 606 -18.19 -4.35 53.06
CA SER A 606 -17.03 -3.68 52.47
C SER A 606 -17.42 -2.87 51.24
N MET A 607 -18.35 -3.36 50.43
CA MET A 607 -18.90 -2.61 49.29
C MET A 607 -19.75 -1.42 49.73
N LEU A 608 -20.56 -1.57 50.77
CA LEU A 608 -21.32 -0.47 51.36
C LEU A 608 -20.40 0.62 51.92
N ALA A 609 -19.27 0.24 52.53
CA ALA A 609 -18.25 1.19 52.98
C ALA A 609 -17.63 1.99 51.82
N GLU A 610 -17.35 1.34 50.67
CA GLU A 610 -16.86 2.06 49.48
C GLU A 610 -17.90 3.02 48.90
N LEU A 611 -19.16 2.56 48.81
CA LEU A 611 -20.26 3.44 48.40
C LEU A 611 -20.36 4.64 49.34
N ALA A 612 -20.18 4.46 50.65
CA ALA A 612 -20.30 5.54 51.63
C ALA A 612 -19.19 6.58 51.44
N ALA A 613 -17.97 6.11 51.18
CA ALA A 613 -16.85 6.98 50.83
C ALA A 613 -17.11 7.76 49.52
N MET A 614 -17.68 7.10 48.50
CA MET A 614 -18.08 7.75 47.24
C MET A 614 -19.15 8.83 47.46
N VAL A 615 -20.10 8.61 48.38
CA VAL A 615 -21.14 9.57 48.76
C VAL A 615 -20.55 10.76 49.49
N LEU A 616 -19.69 10.52 50.49
CA LEU A 616 -19.02 11.58 51.24
C LEU A 616 -18.22 12.48 50.32
N TYR A 617 -17.43 11.91 49.41
CA TYR A 617 -16.72 12.69 48.40
C TYR A 617 -17.69 13.44 47.47
N GLY A 618 -18.77 12.78 47.04
CA GLY A 618 -19.84 13.36 46.25
C GLY A 618 -20.42 14.63 46.88
N VAL A 619 -20.97 14.50 48.08
CA VAL A 619 -21.67 15.57 48.80
C VAL A 619 -20.72 16.67 49.26
N SER A 620 -19.53 16.32 49.75
CA SER A 620 -18.62 17.29 50.38
C SER A 620 -17.71 18.02 49.38
N VAL A 621 -17.37 17.39 48.25
CA VAL A 621 -16.38 17.93 47.31
C VAL A 621 -16.98 18.06 45.92
N SER A 622 -17.35 16.93 45.31
CA SER A 622 -17.66 16.88 43.87
C SER A 622 -18.89 17.69 43.50
N TRP A 623 -20.01 17.51 44.20
CA TRP A 623 -21.29 18.15 43.87
C TRP A 623 -21.23 19.67 44.04
N PRO A 624 -20.74 20.22 45.16
CA PRO A 624 -20.57 21.67 45.31
C PRO A 624 -19.55 22.26 44.33
N TYR A 625 -18.46 21.52 44.05
CA TYR A 625 -17.45 21.95 43.10
C TYR A 625 -18.04 22.08 41.69
N LEU A 626 -18.72 21.04 41.17
CA LEU A 626 -19.31 21.12 39.83
C LEU A 626 -20.52 22.05 39.75
N GLN A 627 -21.25 22.25 40.84
CA GLN A 627 -22.26 23.31 40.91
C GLN A 627 -21.62 24.70 40.72
N SER A 628 -20.47 24.93 41.36
CA SER A 628 -19.71 26.18 41.22
C SER A 628 -19.14 26.36 39.81
N VAL A 629 -18.64 25.28 39.20
CA VAL A 629 -18.15 25.28 37.80
C VAL A 629 -19.27 25.56 36.80
N ARG A 630 -20.48 25.02 37.03
CA ARG A 630 -21.62 25.17 36.11
C ARG A 630 -22.29 26.56 36.17
N GLY A 631 -22.03 27.36 37.21
CA GLY A 631 -22.66 28.67 37.40
C GLY A 631 -24.12 28.58 37.86
N GLY A 632 -24.61 29.61 38.57
CA GLY A 632 -25.97 29.64 39.14
C GLY A 632 -27.08 29.99 38.13
N ASP A 633 -26.70 30.51 36.96
CA ASP A 633 -27.56 30.99 35.87
C ASP A 633 -27.51 30.07 34.63
N GLY A 634 -26.82 28.93 34.71
CA GLY A 634 -26.57 28.04 33.58
C GLY A 634 -25.42 28.49 32.68
N THR A 635 -24.77 29.62 32.99
CA THR A 635 -23.58 30.09 32.30
C THR A 635 -22.36 29.40 32.91
N VAL A 636 -21.74 28.50 32.15
CA VAL A 636 -20.53 27.79 32.59
C VAL A 636 -19.45 28.83 32.88
N LYS A 637 -18.98 28.88 34.13
CA LYS A 637 -17.91 29.79 34.51
C LYS A 637 -16.59 29.26 33.94
N ASN A 638 -15.90 30.11 33.19
CA ASN A 638 -14.58 29.78 32.67
C ASN A 638 -13.62 29.52 33.84
N LEU A 639 -12.75 28.52 33.71
CA LEU A 639 -11.72 28.22 34.71
C LEU A 639 -10.67 29.33 34.89
N LEU A 640 -10.63 30.31 33.98
CA LEU A 640 -9.89 31.57 34.11
C LEU A 640 -10.56 32.58 35.07
N ASP A 641 -11.76 32.29 35.56
CA ASP A 641 -12.42 33.11 36.58
C ASP A 641 -11.62 33.03 37.90
N PRO A 642 -11.15 34.17 38.46
CA PRO A 642 -10.39 34.21 39.70
C PRO A 642 -11.08 33.50 40.88
N SER A 643 -12.41 33.49 40.91
CA SER A 643 -13.20 32.80 41.94
C SER A 643 -13.10 31.27 41.84
N LEU A 644 -12.99 30.73 40.62
CA LEU A 644 -12.80 29.29 40.38
C LEU A 644 -11.38 28.82 40.63
N ILE A 645 -10.37 29.66 40.33
CA ILE A 645 -8.95 29.35 40.62
C ILE A 645 -8.73 29.22 42.13
N SER A 646 -9.31 30.14 42.92
CA SER A 646 -9.27 30.09 44.38
C SER A 646 -9.97 28.83 44.91
N LEU A 647 -11.16 28.51 44.38
CA LEU A 647 -11.88 27.28 44.73
C LEU A 647 -11.06 26.02 44.37
N HIS A 648 -10.44 25.96 43.19
CA HIS A 648 -9.66 24.81 42.76
C HIS A 648 -8.45 24.55 43.67
N ARG A 649 -7.74 25.61 44.10
CA ARG A 649 -6.63 25.52 45.07
C ARG A 649 -7.10 25.08 46.45
N ASN A 650 -8.22 25.61 46.93
CA ASN A 650 -8.68 25.35 48.29
C ASN A 650 -9.44 24.02 48.44
N SER A 651 -10.07 23.53 47.37
CA SER A 651 -11.00 22.39 47.42
C SER A 651 -10.47 21.11 46.78
N LEU A 652 -9.76 21.19 45.64
CA LEU A 652 -9.29 20.00 44.92
C LEU A 652 -7.81 19.72 45.16
N ALA A 653 -6.95 20.73 45.11
CA ALA A 653 -5.52 20.55 45.41
C ALA A 653 -5.30 20.09 46.85
N SER A 654 -6.00 20.72 47.81
CA SER A 654 -5.98 20.31 49.22
C SER A 654 -6.53 18.91 49.43
N VAL A 655 -7.56 18.46 48.70
CA VAL A 655 -8.11 17.10 48.82
C VAL A 655 -7.24 16.07 48.11
N THR A 656 -6.58 16.40 47.00
CA THR A 656 -5.58 15.51 46.39
C THR A 656 -4.31 15.37 47.22
N GLU A 657 -3.90 16.44 47.91
CA GLU A 657 -2.80 16.39 48.90
C GLU A 657 -3.24 15.73 50.21
N SER A 658 -4.49 15.92 50.65
CA SER A 658 -5.06 15.33 51.88
C SER A 658 -5.64 13.93 51.69
N LEU A 659 -5.80 13.43 50.46
CA LEU A 659 -6.05 12.01 50.19
C LEU A 659 -4.81 11.15 50.48
N ALA A 660 -3.63 11.78 50.62
CA ALA A 660 -2.48 11.17 51.28
C ALA A 660 -2.66 11.09 52.83
N ILE A 661 -3.66 11.76 53.41
CA ILE A 661 -3.94 11.90 54.85
C ILE A 661 -5.29 11.26 55.26
N LEU A 662 -6.05 10.67 54.34
CA LEU A 662 -7.21 9.81 54.67
C LEU A 662 -6.74 8.43 55.19
N ASP A 663 -5.96 8.48 56.28
CA ASP A 663 -5.50 7.37 57.09
C ASP A 663 -6.48 7.04 58.25
N CYS A 664 -7.65 7.70 58.29
CA CYS A 664 -8.59 7.68 59.41
C CYS A 664 -9.94 6.96 59.16
N PHE A 665 -10.04 6.01 58.21
CA PHE A 665 -11.16 5.05 58.17
C PHE A 665 -10.68 3.61 57.92
#